data_AF-A0A942L926-F1
#
_entry.id   AF-A0A942L926-F1
#
_cell.length_a   1.000
_cell.length_b   1.000
_cell.length_c   1.000
_cell.angle_alpha   90.00
_cell.angle_beta   90.00
_cell.angle_gamma   90.00
#
_symmetry.space_group_name_H-M   'P 1'
#
loop_
_entity.id
_entity.type
_entity.pdbx_description
1 polymer ?
#
loop_
_entity_poly.entity_id
_entity_poly.type
_entity_poly.pdbx_seq_one_letter_code
_entity_poly.pdbx_strand_id
1 'polypeptide(L)'
;MAILTAFNPFDYRNIYSVAEAIQSTSVIDSTKIILTDFFVTYELEGVGLSRINGEITGELQGLSINVSDEQYLTLTGASYDLDNHYQSEGYQPLDSSRLFGMTAEFAAILAGDDKISGSSFADRISGFNGADTIYGFGGSDWLEGGGGGDLIFGGAGADTLFGQSGNDTLNGEDGDDFIRGGAGDDVINGGAGFDLADYRDATAGVTINLNVVTQNNIAAGVGTDKLSNIESIRGSNFGDTLTGNALDNSFRGGMGNDTIDGRGGFDWASYRDATGAVYVNLALGQSTGAEGTDQLINIEAVRGGVHHDTLIGDGGDNWLRGGRGNDTLDGGAGIDWADYLDATGAVTVSLLSNTSSGADGNDTLINIERIRGGKFADALTGNHADNALRGGLGNDTINGQGGFDVASYWDARGSVTVNLSLASNQATGADGTDQLISIEGVSSGHFDDRLTGNAADNWLSGNRGNDTIDGGGGIDMASYRDATGSVNVNLSTGMATGADGNDVLLRMENVEGGNFADTLTGDAGNNLLRGRGGNDTLDGGAGIDTADYSEKTSSVVVTLNGATAVNVSVGGIVEDSIKNIENVTGGAGADTLTGDGLANMLTGNAGNDLLLGLGGNDVLRGGAGKDTLDGGAGADTADYSDKTTAVVVTVAGSTDATVTVGGVAEDVIRNIEHVTGGSAADRLTGNGLANTLKGNAGNDVLNGKGGNDILQGGAGQDMFRFDTALNSTSNVDRIVDFTAVDDTIQLARSIFGSLGTTTGVINSAHFKTIATGGQTDSNDFIVYDQSTGALYYDANGSVNGMADAVQFATLGTNLTLTHADFVMI
;
A
#
# COMPACT_ATOMS: atom_id res chain seq x y z
N MET A 1 -33.75 -16.53 16.45
CA MET A 1 -34.03 -17.26 17.70
C MET A 1 -33.31 -18.60 17.61
N ALA A 2 -32.28 -18.95 18.36
CA ALA A 2 -31.42 -18.25 19.31
C ALA A 2 -30.18 -19.15 19.47
N ILE A 3 -28.98 -18.57 19.35
CA ILE A 3 -27.83 -18.71 20.28
C ILE A 3 -27.35 -20.16 20.57
N LEU A 4 -26.20 -20.58 20.01
CA LEU A 4 -24.88 -20.58 20.69
C LEU A 4 -23.87 -21.40 19.87
N THR A 5 -22.96 -20.70 19.19
CA THR A 5 -21.63 -21.21 18.80
C THR A 5 -20.62 -20.61 19.77
N ALA A 6 -19.76 -21.44 20.37
CA ALA A 6 -18.39 -21.14 20.81
C ALA A 6 -17.93 -22.22 21.79
N PHE A 7 -17.04 -23.12 21.36
CA PHE A 7 -16.07 -23.72 22.27
C PHE A 7 -14.69 -23.65 21.62
N ASN A 8 -13.83 -22.94 22.34
CA ASN A 8 -12.40 -22.74 22.15
C ASN A 8 -11.66 -24.02 22.62
N PRO A 9 -10.72 -24.59 21.86
CA PRO A 9 -10.05 -25.85 22.23
C PRO A 9 -8.80 -25.61 23.08
N PHE A 10 -8.89 -24.89 24.21
CA PHE A 10 -7.75 -24.75 25.14
C PHE A 10 -8.23 -24.49 26.58
N ASP A 11 -8.65 -25.52 27.31
CA ASP A 11 -8.62 -25.47 28.78
C ASP A 11 -8.62 -26.89 29.39
N TYR A 12 -7.44 -27.49 29.54
CA TYR A 12 -7.25 -28.69 30.37
C TYR A 12 -6.68 -28.29 31.73
N ARG A 13 -7.57 -28.06 32.70
CA ARG A 13 -7.23 -28.09 34.13
C ARG A 13 -8.24 -28.93 34.92
N ASN A 14 -7.75 -30.06 35.42
CA ASN A 14 -8.13 -30.79 36.63
C ASN A 14 -9.63 -30.91 36.99
N ILE A 15 -10.14 -32.16 37.10
CA ILE A 15 -10.82 -32.67 38.31
C ILE A 15 -10.90 -34.21 38.23
N TYR A 16 -10.24 -34.87 39.19
CA TYR A 16 -10.50 -36.24 39.61
C TYR A 16 -11.62 -36.23 40.67
N SER A 17 -12.50 -37.24 40.60
CA SER A 17 -13.50 -37.68 41.60
C SER A 17 -14.77 -36.84 41.78
N VAL A 18 -15.94 -37.51 41.71
CA VAL A 18 -16.86 -37.75 42.85
C VAL A 18 -17.78 -38.92 42.47
N ALA A 19 -17.92 -39.87 43.39
CA ALA A 19 -18.84 -41.00 43.34
C ALA A 19 -20.25 -40.63 43.83
N GLU A 20 -21.21 -41.55 43.63
CA GLU A 20 -22.63 -41.55 44.10
C GLU A 20 -23.59 -40.67 43.28
N ALA A 21 -24.82 -41.07 42.93
CA ALA A 21 -25.65 -42.25 43.17
C ALA A 21 -26.81 -42.22 42.15
N ILE A 22 -27.38 -43.38 41.79
CA ILE A 22 -28.84 -43.59 41.70
C ILE A 22 -29.10 -45.09 41.90
N GLN A 23 -29.71 -45.39 43.04
CA GLN A 23 -30.38 -46.65 43.31
C GLN A 23 -31.68 -46.71 42.50
N SER A 24 -31.91 -47.80 41.77
CA SER A 24 -33.24 -48.42 41.81
C SER A 24 -33.14 -49.93 41.63
N THR A 25 -33.85 -50.61 42.51
CA THR A 25 -33.83 -52.02 42.84
C THR A 25 -34.70 -52.87 41.91
N SER A 26 -34.20 -54.01 41.45
CA SER A 26 -34.96 -55.28 41.49
C SER A 26 -34.01 -56.49 41.41
N VAL A 27 -34.15 -57.38 42.38
CA VAL A 27 -33.40 -58.63 42.59
C VAL A 27 -34.19 -59.77 41.95
N ILE A 28 -33.61 -60.62 41.08
CA ILE A 28 -33.78 -62.10 41.02
C ILE A 28 -32.59 -62.74 40.26
N ASP A 29 -31.85 -63.57 40.99
CA ASP A 29 -31.22 -64.87 40.68
C ASP A 29 -30.35 -65.15 39.41
N SER A 30 -29.28 -65.86 39.74
CA SER A 30 -28.23 -66.49 38.96
C SER A 30 -28.67 -67.58 37.97
N THR A 31 -27.80 -67.87 36.99
CA THR A 31 -27.78 -69.05 36.10
C THR A 31 -28.82 -69.15 34.97
N LYS A 32 -28.55 -68.47 33.84
CA LYS A 32 -28.69 -68.96 32.44
C LYS A 32 -28.74 -67.77 31.47
N ILE A 33 -27.74 -67.63 30.62
CA ILE A 33 -27.96 -67.11 29.27
C ILE A 33 -27.59 -68.25 28.33
N ILE A 34 -28.61 -68.74 27.63
CA ILE A 34 -28.52 -69.71 26.55
C ILE A 34 -28.00 -68.93 25.34
N LEU A 35 -26.80 -69.25 24.86
CA LEU A 35 -26.38 -68.96 23.50
C LEU A 35 -26.29 -70.30 22.77
N THR A 36 -27.29 -70.55 21.93
CA THR A 36 -27.33 -71.68 21.01
C THR A 36 -26.42 -71.42 19.81
N ASP A 37 -25.47 -72.33 19.65
CA ASP A 37 -24.82 -72.83 18.43
C ASP A 37 -24.27 -71.86 17.37
N PHE A 38 -22.95 -71.93 17.15
CA PHE A 38 -22.42 -72.44 15.88
C PHE A 38 -21.00 -73.03 16.06
N PHE A 39 -20.81 -74.26 15.54
CA PHE A 39 -19.52 -74.96 15.42
C PHE A 39 -18.88 -74.62 14.07
N VAL A 40 -17.54 -74.48 14.03
CA VAL A 40 -16.71 -74.95 12.91
C VAL A 40 -15.38 -75.50 13.47
N THR A 41 -15.03 -76.71 13.01
CA THR A 41 -13.83 -77.50 13.28
C THR A 41 -12.59 -77.00 12.53
N TYR A 42 -11.41 -77.11 13.15
CA TYR A 42 -10.10 -76.90 12.52
C TYR A 42 -9.68 -78.07 11.63
N GLU A 43 -9.16 -77.79 10.44
CA GLU A 43 -8.16 -78.62 9.76
C GLU A 43 -6.97 -77.72 9.37
N LEU A 44 -5.79 -78.03 9.91
CA LEU A 44 -4.51 -77.40 9.59
C LEU A 44 -3.65 -78.47 8.91
N GLU A 45 -3.37 -78.33 7.61
CA GLU A 45 -2.26 -79.04 6.98
C GLU A 45 -1.00 -78.15 6.99
N GLY A 46 0.02 -78.62 7.72
CA GLY A 46 1.43 -78.34 7.45
C GLY A 46 2.00 -77.05 8.05
N VAL A 47 2.32 -77.05 9.36
CA VAL A 47 3.67 -76.88 9.96
C VAL A 47 3.52 -77.09 11.47
N GLY A 48 4.30 -78.01 12.05
CA GLY A 48 4.19 -78.40 13.44
C GLY A 48 4.94 -77.47 14.39
N LEU A 49 4.23 -76.97 15.41
CA LEU A 49 4.82 -76.52 16.66
C LEU A 49 4.09 -77.22 17.82
N SER A 50 4.87 -77.97 18.60
CA SER A 50 4.44 -78.72 19.78
C SER A 50 4.76 -77.93 21.04
N ARG A 51 3.80 -77.82 21.98
CA ARG A 51 4.03 -77.28 23.32
C ARG A 51 4.73 -78.31 24.21
N ILE A 52 5.92 -77.96 24.71
CA ILE A 52 6.50 -78.58 25.92
C ILE A 52 6.83 -77.46 26.91
N ASN A 53 6.20 -77.50 28.10
CA ASN A 53 6.52 -76.73 29.31
C ASN A 53 6.47 -75.18 29.25
N GLY A 54 5.44 -74.60 28.65
CA GLY A 54 4.89 -73.33 29.15
C GLY A 54 5.65 -72.03 28.88
N GLU A 55 6.63 -72.00 27.98
CA GLU A 55 7.16 -70.75 27.41
C GLU A 55 7.08 -70.81 25.88
N ILE A 56 6.56 -69.75 25.26
CA ILE A 56 6.67 -69.48 23.82
C ILE A 56 7.73 -68.37 23.69
N THR A 57 8.86 -68.68 23.07
CA THR A 57 9.87 -67.70 22.66
C THR A 57 9.99 -67.72 21.14
N GLY A 58 9.77 -66.58 20.48
CA GLY A 58 10.03 -66.37 19.05
C GLY A 58 9.54 -65.01 18.54
N GLU A 59 10.42 -64.26 17.87
CA GLU A 59 10.14 -63.00 17.15
C GLU A 59 9.33 -63.28 15.87
N LEU A 60 8.34 -62.44 15.57
CA LEU A 60 7.61 -62.44 14.29
C LEU A 60 7.93 -61.14 13.56
N GLN A 61 8.71 -61.23 12.48
CA GLN A 61 8.96 -60.12 11.55
C GLN A 61 8.25 -60.33 10.22
N GLY A 62 7.62 -59.26 9.72
CA GLY A 62 7.24 -59.00 8.32
C GLY A 62 6.13 -59.88 7.71
N LEU A 63 4.96 -59.28 7.41
CA LEU A 63 3.92 -59.95 6.63
C LEU A 63 3.24 -59.01 5.60
N SER A 64 3.00 -59.49 4.38
CA SER A 64 2.21 -58.83 3.32
C SER A 64 1.49 -59.87 2.47
N ILE A 65 0.14 -59.83 2.34
CA ILE A 65 -0.65 -60.54 1.31
C ILE A 65 -1.91 -59.73 0.93
N ASN A 66 -2.37 -59.88 -0.33
CA ASN A 66 -3.37 -59.10 -1.04
C ASN A 66 -4.59 -59.97 -1.50
N VAL A 67 -5.76 -59.33 -1.70
CA VAL A 67 -6.96 -59.67 -2.54
C VAL A 67 -8.27 -60.22 -1.89
N SER A 68 -9.32 -59.36 -2.00
CA SER A 68 -10.80 -59.48 -2.21
C SER A 68 -11.75 -60.35 -1.33
N ASP A 69 -12.80 -59.65 -0.89
CA ASP A 69 -14.17 -60.02 -0.50
C ASP A 69 -14.45 -60.77 0.83
N GLU A 70 -15.02 -59.97 1.74
CA GLU A 70 -15.95 -60.22 2.86
C GLU A 70 -16.02 -61.62 3.54
N GLN A 71 -15.57 -61.68 4.81
CA GLN A 71 -16.39 -61.92 6.03
C GLN A 71 -15.50 -62.42 7.20
N TYR A 72 -15.57 -61.67 8.32
CA TYR A 72 -15.10 -61.88 9.71
C TYR A 72 -14.01 -62.91 10.12
N LEU A 73 -13.00 -62.32 10.80
CA LEU A 73 -12.11 -62.79 11.90
C LEU A 73 -11.04 -63.87 11.60
N THR A 74 -9.75 -63.49 11.53
CA THR A 74 -8.73 -63.57 12.63
C THR A 74 -7.33 -63.27 12.05
N LEU A 75 -6.49 -62.57 12.84
CA LEU A 75 -5.15 -62.02 12.57
C LEU A 75 -4.16 -62.87 11.72
N THR A 76 -3.73 -62.29 10.59
CA THR A 76 -2.32 -62.17 10.15
C THR A 76 -2.24 -61.09 9.05
N GLY A 77 -1.70 -59.91 9.39
CA GLY A 77 -1.19 -58.80 8.55
C GLY A 77 -1.95 -58.33 7.30
N ALA A 78 -2.63 -57.17 7.41
CA ALA A 78 -2.76 -56.09 6.41
C ALA A 78 -3.90 -55.13 6.81
N SER A 79 -3.61 -53.81 6.82
CA SER A 79 -4.52 -52.64 6.70
C SER A 79 -5.85 -52.67 7.49
N TYR A 80 -5.99 -51.82 8.51
CA TYR A 80 -7.32 -51.41 8.96
C TYR A 80 -7.80 -50.29 8.03
N ASP A 81 -8.76 -50.60 7.18
CA ASP A 81 -9.46 -49.63 6.32
C ASP A 81 -10.85 -49.41 6.93
N LEU A 82 -11.12 -48.19 7.41
CA LEU A 82 -12.40 -47.77 7.99
C LEU A 82 -13.25 -47.05 6.93
N ASP A 83 -13.44 -47.68 5.77
CA ASP A 83 -14.29 -47.09 4.72
C ASP A 83 -15.78 -47.17 5.09
N ASN A 84 -16.40 -46.00 5.33
CA ASN A 84 -17.78 -45.87 5.77
C ASN A 84 -18.67 -45.41 4.60
N HIS A 85 -19.43 -46.33 4.01
CA HIS A 85 -20.38 -46.00 2.95
C HIS A 85 -21.72 -45.50 3.54
N TYR A 86 -22.05 -44.22 3.34
CA TYR A 86 -23.42 -43.73 3.53
C TYR A 86 -24.23 -43.96 2.26
N GLN A 87 -25.33 -44.73 2.33
CA GLN A 87 -26.68 -44.25 2.00
C GLN A 87 -27.79 -45.13 2.62
N SER A 88 -28.66 -44.45 3.37
CA SER A 88 -30.03 -44.81 3.78
C SER A 88 -30.26 -45.72 5.00
N GLU A 89 -30.95 -45.11 5.99
CA GLU A 89 -31.71 -45.68 7.11
C GLU A 89 -30.96 -46.20 8.37
N GLY A 90 -30.65 -45.27 9.28
CA GLY A 90 -31.09 -45.41 10.68
C GLY A 90 -30.27 -46.26 11.67
N TYR A 91 -28.99 -46.53 11.43
CA TYR A 91 -28.11 -47.16 12.44
C TYR A 91 -26.96 -46.26 12.87
N GLN A 92 -26.70 -46.21 14.18
CA GLN A 92 -25.64 -45.44 14.82
C GLN A 92 -24.26 -46.05 14.49
N PRO A 93 -23.25 -45.25 14.10
CA PRO A 93 -21.91 -45.75 13.80
C PRO A 93 -21.24 -46.34 15.05
N LEU A 94 -20.42 -47.38 14.86
CA LEU A 94 -19.52 -47.85 15.90
C LEU A 94 -18.36 -46.85 16.01
N ASP A 95 -18.36 -46.19 17.15
CA ASP A 95 -17.43 -45.17 17.60
C ASP A 95 -15.99 -45.70 17.74
N SER A 96 -15.04 -45.09 17.02
CA SER A 96 -13.59 -45.30 17.15
C SER A 96 -13.03 -44.73 18.47
N SER A 97 -13.84 -44.04 19.28
CA SER A 97 -13.47 -43.55 20.63
C SER A 97 -13.06 -44.66 21.61
N ARG A 98 -13.25 -45.94 21.27
CA ARG A 98 -12.99 -47.07 22.18
C ARG A 98 -11.55 -47.57 22.17
N LEU A 99 -10.64 -47.00 21.38
CA LEU A 99 -9.21 -47.31 21.53
C LEU A 99 -8.57 -46.58 22.72
N PHE A 100 -9.20 -45.51 23.22
CA PHE A 100 -8.72 -44.76 24.38
C PHE A 100 -9.30 -45.34 25.69
N GLY A 101 -8.85 -46.54 26.04
CA GLY A 101 -9.24 -47.19 27.29
C GLY A 101 -8.63 -48.56 27.54
N MET A 102 -7.59 -48.93 26.79
CA MET A 102 -7.02 -50.27 26.88
C MET A 102 -6.07 -50.38 28.08
N THR A 103 -6.31 -51.38 28.92
CA THR A 103 -5.42 -51.75 30.04
C THR A 103 -4.04 -52.13 29.52
N ALA A 104 -2.99 -51.97 30.35
CA ALA A 104 -1.59 -52.23 30.01
C ALA A 104 -1.27 -53.60 29.37
N GLU A 105 -2.16 -54.59 29.49
CA GLU A 105 -2.01 -55.90 28.84
C GLU A 105 -2.33 -55.89 27.32
N PHE A 106 -3.04 -54.87 26.80
CA PHE A 106 -3.34 -54.74 25.36
C PHE A 106 -2.36 -53.81 24.63
N ALA A 107 -1.79 -52.82 25.32
CA ALA A 107 -0.68 -52.00 24.79
C ALA A 107 0.57 -52.84 24.48
N ALA A 108 0.73 -53.99 25.13
CA ALA A 108 1.80 -54.94 24.83
C ALA A 108 1.58 -55.76 23.53
N ILE A 109 0.37 -55.72 22.96
CA ILE A 109 0.02 -56.43 21.70
C ILE A 109 0.24 -55.52 20.47
N LEU A 110 0.22 -54.20 20.65
CA LEU A 110 0.53 -53.15 19.67
C LEU A 110 1.93 -52.56 19.93
N ALA A 111 2.87 -53.43 20.33
CA ALA A 111 4.23 -53.03 20.72
C ALA A 111 5.26 -53.40 19.64
N GLY A 112 4.83 -53.49 18.38
CA GLY A 112 5.69 -53.81 17.24
C GLY A 112 5.27 -53.02 16.01
N ASP A 113 6.15 -53.01 15.02
CA ASP A 113 6.03 -52.22 13.80
C ASP A 113 4.69 -52.45 13.07
N ASP A 114 3.78 -51.49 13.18
CA ASP A 114 2.40 -51.56 12.69
C ASP A 114 2.17 -50.67 11.46
N LYS A 115 1.13 -50.98 10.67
CA LYS A 115 0.65 -50.10 9.60
C LYS A 115 -0.82 -49.77 9.80
N ILE A 116 -1.13 -48.49 9.99
CA ILE A 116 -2.44 -47.98 10.36
C ILE A 116 -2.91 -46.96 9.30
N SER A 117 -4.18 -47.02 8.94
CA SER A 117 -4.78 -46.11 7.96
C SER A 117 -6.09 -45.55 8.52
N GLY A 118 -6.24 -44.23 8.38
CA GLY A 118 -7.44 -43.46 8.64
C GLY A 118 -8.40 -43.51 7.47
N SER A 119 -9.21 -42.47 7.37
CA SER A 119 -10.35 -42.34 6.47
C SER A 119 -10.33 -40.98 5.77
N SER A 120 -11.40 -40.63 5.06
CA SER A 120 -11.55 -39.28 4.47
C SER A 120 -12.15 -38.25 5.44
N PHE A 121 -12.25 -38.59 6.73
CA PHE A 121 -12.77 -37.74 7.79
C PHE A 121 -11.74 -37.57 8.90
N ALA A 122 -11.93 -36.55 9.75
CA ALA A 122 -11.08 -36.31 10.91
C ALA A 122 -10.95 -37.56 11.82
N ASP A 123 -9.73 -38.05 11.94
CA ASP A 123 -9.35 -39.25 12.66
C ASP A 123 -8.48 -38.97 13.89
N ARG A 124 -8.43 -39.96 14.80
CA ARG A 124 -7.51 -39.95 15.94
C ARG A 124 -6.81 -41.30 16.09
N ILE A 125 -5.52 -41.34 15.81
CA ILE A 125 -4.73 -42.57 15.64
C ILE A 125 -3.49 -42.54 16.55
N SER A 126 -3.12 -43.70 17.13
CA SER A 126 -1.90 -43.89 17.91
C SER A 126 -1.22 -45.20 17.56
N GLY A 127 0.08 -45.18 17.26
CA GLY A 127 0.94 -46.33 16.93
C GLY A 127 1.43 -47.11 18.15
N PHE A 128 1.68 -46.41 19.27
CA PHE A 128 2.22 -46.95 20.53
C PHE A 128 3.72 -47.22 20.50
N ASN A 129 4.21 -48.45 20.61
CA ASN A 129 5.66 -48.72 20.49
C ASN A 129 5.87 -49.59 19.27
N GLY A 130 6.97 -49.41 18.55
CA GLY A 130 7.20 -50.03 17.26
C GLY A 130 7.64 -48.97 16.27
N ALA A 131 8.25 -49.37 15.15
CA ALA A 131 8.44 -48.48 14.01
C ALA A 131 7.18 -48.54 13.13
N ASP A 132 6.25 -47.62 13.37
CA ASP A 132 4.91 -47.67 12.81
C ASP A 132 4.79 -46.87 11.50
N THR A 133 3.80 -47.19 10.68
CA THR A 133 3.42 -46.40 9.51
C THR A 133 1.96 -45.99 9.62
N ILE A 134 1.69 -44.69 9.71
CA ILE A 134 0.35 -44.12 9.90
C ILE A 134 -0.02 -43.26 8.69
N TYR A 135 -1.23 -43.44 8.16
CA TYR A 135 -1.83 -42.60 7.11
C TYR A 135 -3.12 -42.00 7.63
N GLY A 136 -3.29 -40.68 7.65
CA GLY A 136 -4.55 -39.99 7.99
C GLY A 136 -5.54 -39.99 6.81
N PHE A 137 -5.03 -39.64 5.63
CA PHE A 137 -5.72 -39.46 4.34
C PHE A 137 -6.47 -38.15 4.17
N GLY A 138 -7.64 -37.95 4.76
CA GLY A 138 -8.37 -36.71 4.58
C GLY A 138 -9.17 -36.35 5.80
N GLY A 139 -9.37 -35.06 6.05
CA GLY A 139 -9.91 -34.58 7.32
C GLY A 139 -8.85 -33.79 8.07
N SER A 140 -9.16 -33.42 9.31
CA SER A 140 -8.19 -32.79 10.20
C SER A 140 -7.87 -33.80 11.29
N ASP A 141 -6.72 -34.45 11.15
CA ASP A 141 -6.39 -35.66 11.87
C ASP A 141 -5.50 -35.40 13.08
N TRP A 142 -5.55 -36.32 14.04
CA TRP A 142 -4.66 -36.36 15.20
C TRP A 142 -3.89 -37.68 15.18
N LEU A 143 -2.60 -37.61 14.85
CA LEU A 143 -1.76 -38.78 14.60
C LEU A 143 -0.58 -38.83 15.58
N GLU A 144 -0.48 -39.91 16.35
CA GLU A 144 0.59 -40.15 17.33
C GLU A 144 1.40 -41.41 16.95
N GLY A 145 2.70 -41.30 16.68
CA GLY A 145 3.61 -42.43 16.43
C GLY A 145 3.86 -43.21 17.71
N GLY A 146 4.61 -42.60 18.63
CA GLY A 146 4.85 -43.12 19.97
C GLY A 146 6.32 -43.46 20.21
N GLY A 147 6.67 -44.74 20.24
CA GLY A 147 8.02 -45.19 20.58
C GLY A 147 8.62 -46.04 19.48
N GLY A 148 9.51 -45.48 18.67
CA GLY A 148 10.19 -46.18 17.58
C GLY A 148 10.54 -45.21 16.47
N GLY A 149 10.87 -45.70 15.28
CA GLY A 149 11.12 -44.82 14.13
C GLY A 149 9.91 -44.83 13.21
N ASP A 150 9.00 -43.89 13.42
CA ASP A 150 7.67 -43.90 12.82
C ASP A 150 7.64 -43.17 11.47
N LEU A 151 6.68 -43.52 10.63
CA LEU A 151 6.39 -42.87 9.35
C LEU A 151 4.92 -42.43 9.32
N ILE A 152 4.68 -41.13 9.45
CA ILE A 152 3.34 -40.55 9.54
C ILE A 152 3.07 -39.66 8.31
N PHE A 153 1.91 -39.84 7.71
CA PHE A 153 1.35 -38.99 6.65
C PHE A 153 0.01 -38.44 7.12
N GLY A 154 -0.12 -37.11 7.21
CA GLY A 154 -1.36 -36.41 7.54
C GLY A 154 -2.40 -36.63 6.44
N GLY A 155 -2.15 -36.04 5.28
CA GLY A 155 -3.04 -36.15 4.13
C GLY A 155 -3.63 -34.80 3.79
N ALA A 156 -4.92 -34.75 3.48
CA ALA A 156 -5.60 -33.51 3.14
C ALA A 156 -6.39 -32.94 4.32
N GLY A 157 -6.03 -31.73 4.76
CA GLY A 157 -6.68 -30.95 5.81
C GLY A 157 -5.66 -30.51 6.86
N ALA A 158 -6.10 -29.76 7.87
CA ALA A 158 -5.19 -29.27 8.89
C ALA A 158 -4.96 -30.35 9.96
N ASP A 159 -3.80 -31.00 9.92
CA ASP A 159 -3.48 -32.17 10.74
C ASP A 159 -2.60 -31.84 11.94
N THR A 160 -2.60 -32.74 12.93
CA THR A 160 -1.77 -32.67 14.13
C THR A 160 -0.95 -33.95 14.25
N LEU A 161 0.36 -33.86 14.03
CA LEU A 161 1.29 -35.00 13.99
C LEU A 161 2.26 -34.95 15.17
N PHE A 162 2.39 -36.09 15.87
CA PHE A 162 3.33 -36.30 16.97
C PHE A 162 4.16 -37.56 16.73
N GLY A 163 5.48 -37.44 16.54
CA GLY A 163 6.39 -38.60 16.47
C GLY A 163 6.64 -39.23 17.85
N GLN A 164 6.83 -38.37 18.85
CA GLN A 164 7.12 -38.68 20.26
C GLN A 164 8.55 -39.16 20.54
N SER A 165 8.93 -40.41 20.34
CA SER A 165 10.28 -40.88 20.68
C SER A 165 10.83 -41.87 19.67
N GLY A 166 12.11 -41.71 19.34
CA GLY A 166 12.80 -42.38 18.24
C GLY A 166 12.87 -41.46 17.02
N ASN A 167 13.40 -41.97 15.90
CA ASN A 167 13.72 -41.14 14.74
C ASN A 167 12.59 -41.23 13.72
N ASP A 168 11.72 -40.23 13.72
CA ASP A 168 10.45 -40.25 13.02
C ASP A 168 10.52 -39.54 11.66
N THR A 169 9.61 -39.87 10.76
CA THR A 169 9.37 -39.17 9.50
C THR A 169 7.92 -38.71 9.46
N LEU A 170 7.68 -37.41 9.53
CA LEU A 170 6.38 -36.77 9.64
C LEU A 170 6.13 -35.93 8.37
N ASN A 171 5.08 -36.26 7.62
CA ASN A 171 4.67 -35.50 6.44
C ASN A 171 3.23 -34.98 6.66
N GLY A 172 3.03 -33.67 6.68
CA GLY A 172 1.70 -33.05 6.78
C GLY A 172 0.88 -33.26 5.51
N GLU A 173 1.50 -33.02 4.35
CA GLU A 173 0.90 -33.06 3.01
C GLU A 173 0.12 -31.79 2.66
N ASP A 174 -1.21 -31.82 2.48
CA ASP A 174 -2.00 -30.65 2.07
C ASP A 174 -2.74 -30.07 3.29
N GLY A 175 -2.46 -28.85 3.71
CA GLY A 175 -3.15 -28.22 4.84
C GLY A 175 -2.24 -27.32 5.67
N ASP A 176 -2.81 -26.67 6.68
CA ASP A 176 -2.03 -25.92 7.67
C ASP A 176 -1.76 -26.84 8.86
N ASP A 177 -0.60 -27.49 8.89
CA ASP A 177 -0.32 -28.59 9.80
C ASP A 177 0.39 -28.17 11.09
N PHE A 178 0.12 -28.89 12.16
CA PHE A 178 0.84 -28.82 13.43
C PHE A 178 1.71 -30.06 13.57
N ILE A 179 3.03 -29.89 13.67
CA ILE A 179 3.97 -31.02 13.71
C ILE A 179 4.92 -30.90 14.90
N ARG A 180 5.05 -32.02 15.64
CA ARG A 180 6.04 -32.20 16.69
C ARG A 180 6.75 -33.53 16.52
N GLY A 181 8.04 -33.46 16.18
CA GLY A 181 8.93 -34.62 16.11
C GLY A 181 8.97 -35.39 17.43
N GLY A 182 9.43 -34.72 18.49
CA GLY A 182 9.64 -35.38 19.78
C GLY A 182 11.11 -35.69 19.93
N ALA A 183 11.47 -36.74 20.66
CA ALA A 183 12.85 -37.09 20.97
C ALA A 183 13.44 -38.07 19.94
N GLY A 184 14.37 -37.62 19.11
CA GLY A 184 15.13 -38.41 18.15
C GLY A 184 15.67 -37.51 17.03
N ASP A 185 16.32 -38.09 16.02
CA ASP A 185 16.68 -37.33 14.83
C ASP A 185 15.55 -37.47 13.79
N ASP A 186 14.65 -36.49 13.74
CA ASP A 186 13.40 -36.58 12.97
C ASP A 186 13.51 -35.95 11.56
N VAL A 187 12.62 -36.36 10.66
CA VAL A 187 12.42 -35.73 9.34
C VAL A 187 11.00 -35.16 9.30
N ILE A 188 10.89 -33.85 9.28
CA ILE A 188 9.64 -33.10 9.31
C ILE A 188 9.44 -32.38 7.98
N ASN A 189 8.31 -32.64 7.34
CA ASN A 189 7.88 -31.97 6.13
C ASN A 189 6.45 -31.49 6.33
N GLY A 190 6.20 -30.17 6.33
CA GLY A 190 4.85 -29.62 6.43
C GLY A 190 4.07 -29.97 5.17
N GLY A 191 4.39 -29.30 4.08
CA GLY A 191 3.88 -29.66 2.76
C GLY A 191 3.35 -28.44 2.04
N ALA A 192 2.08 -28.45 1.67
CA ALA A 192 1.40 -27.34 1.06
C ALA A 192 0.46 -26.69 2.08
N GLY A 193 0.72 -25.43 2.43
CA GLY A 193 -0.08 -24.67 3.38
C GLY A 193 0.83 -23.84 4.26
N PHE A 194 0.35 -23.45 5.44
CA PHE A 194 1.11 -22.74 6.45
C PHE A 194 1.37 -23.63 7.67
N ASP A 195 2.56 -24.23 7.71
CA ASP A 195 2.86 -25.33 8.64
C ASP A 195 3.67 -24.89 9.85
N LEU A 196 3.36 -25.46 11.03
CA LEU A 196 4.03 -25.19 12.31
C LEU A 196 4.86 -26.38 12.79
N ALA A 197 6.17 -26.17 12.93
CA ALA A 197 7.04 -27.04 13.72
C ALA A 197 7.13 -26.55 15.18
N ASP A 198 6.72 -27.39 16.13
CA ASP A 198 6.60 -27.03 17.55
C ASP A 198 7.61 -27.75 18.47
N TYR A 199 8.53 -26.96 19.02
CA TYR A 199 9.62 -27.40 19.92
C TYR A 199 9.40 -27.03 21.39
N ARG A 200 8.19 -26.65 21.80
CA ARG A 200 7.93 -26.13 23.17
C ARG A 200 8.36 -27.06 24.32
N ASP A 201 8.41 -28.36 24.06
CA ASP A 201 8.76 -29.38 25.04
C ASP A 201 10.26 -29.70 25.08
N ALA A 202 11.07 -29.07 24.22
CA ALA A 202 12.51 -29.21 24.25
C ALA A 202 13.08 -28.79 25.62
N THR A 203 14.03 -29.58 26.13
CA THR A 203 14.57 -29.42 27.50
C THR A 203 15.78 -28.50 27.57
N ALA A 204 16.16 -27.90 26.45
CA ALA A 204 17.18 -26.87 26.29
C ALA A 204 16.87 -26.06 25.02
N GLY A 205 17.61 -24.97 24.80
CA GLY A 205 17.43 -24.10 23.65
C GLY A 205 17.66 -24.82 22.32
N VAL A 206 16.86 -24.46 21.31
CA VAL A 206 16.89 -25.03 19.96
C VAL A 206 17.54 -24.07 18.97
N THR A 207 18.21 -24.62 17.95
CA THR A 207 18.79 -23.87 16.84
C THR A 207 18.20 -24.39 15.53
N ILE A 208 17.35 -23.59 14.91
CA ILE A 208 16.57 -23.94 13.71
C ILE A 208 16.89 -22.96 12.59
N ASN A 209 17.12 -23.48 11.38
CA ASN A 209 17.39 -22.67 10.19
C ASN A 209 16.63 -23.21 8.97
N LEU A 210 15.56 -22.50 8.56
CA LEU A 210 14.70 -22.89 7.45
C LEU A 210 15.34 -22.69 6.07
N ASN A 211 16.37 -21.86 5.97
CA ASN A 211 17.07 -21.62 4.70
C ASN A 211 18.04 -22.75 4.31
N VAL A 212 18.24 -23.76 5.17
CA VAL A 212 19.16 -24.86 4.90
C VAL A 212 18.41 -26.19 4.99
N VAL A 213 17.69 -26.54 3.93
CA VAL A 213 16.95 -27.82 3.75
C VAL A 213 17.82 -29.10 3.85
N THR A 214 19.14 -28.96 3.98
CA THR A 214 20.10 -30.07 4.14
C THR A 214 20.75 -30.13 5.53
N GLN A 215 20.49 -29.17 6.43
CA GLN A 215 21.01 -29.22 7.79
C GLN A 215 19.99 -29.81 8.77
N ASN A 216 20.52 -30.75 9.52
CA ASN A 216 20.20 -31.12 10.87
C ASN A 216 20.05 -29.87 11.79
N ASN A 217 18.83 -29.42 12.03
CA ASN A 217 18.47 -28.47 13.09
C ASN A 217 18.76 -29.12 14.45
N ILE A 218 19.35 -28.38 15.38
CA ILE A 218 19.79 -28.95 16.66
C ILE A 218 18.82 -28.53 17.74
N ALA A 219 18.10 -29.49 18.32
CA ALA A 219 17.24 -29.24 19.45
C ALA A 219 17.74 -30.07 20.64
N ALA A 220 18.49 -29.42 21.54
CA ALA A 220 19.15 -30.12 22.64
C ALA A 220 18.10 -30.81 23.55
N GLY A 221 18.24 -32.13 23.70
CA GLY A 221 17.32 -32.95 24.50
C GLY A 221 16.10 -33.50 23.74
N VAL A 222 15.94 -33.14 22.47
CA VAL A 222 14.96 -33.75 21.55
C VAL A 222 15.59 -34.25 20.25
N GLY A 223 16.88 -33.98 20.00
CA GLY A 223 17.66 -34.61 18.92
C GLY A 223 17.94 -33.66 17.76
N THR A 224 18.21 -34.21 16.57
CA THR A 224 18.68 -33.45 15.42
C THR A 224 17.81 -33.62 14.20
N ASP A 225 16.94 -32.65 13.94
CA ASP A 225 15.84 -32.81 13.00
C ASP A 225 16.10 -32.16 11.66
N LYS A 226 15.45 -32.65 10.61
CA LYS A 226 15.47 -32.06 9.28
C LYS A 226 14.09 -31.50 8.94
N LEU A 227 14.02 -30.21 8.60
CA LEU A 227 12.76 -29.52 8.31
C LEU A 227 12.71 -29.11 6.83
N SER A 228 11.56 -29.26 6.20
CA SER A 228 11.23 -28.75 4.86
C SER A 228 9.78 -28.29 4.79
N ASN A 229 9.49 -27.27 3.98
CA ASN A 229 8.13 -26.73 3.82
C ASN A 229 7.49 -26.43 5.18
N ILE A 230 8.16 -25.56 5.95
CA ILE A 230 7.72 -25.09 7.25
C ILE A 230 7.83 -23.57 7.22
N GLU A 231 6.74 -22.90 7.56
CA GLU A 231 6.61 -21.45 7.54
C GLU A 231 6.53 -20.89 8.97
N SER A 232 6.15 -21.73 9.96
CA SER A 232 6.06 -21.33 11.36
C SER A 232 6.89 -22.20 12.29
N ILE A 233 7.57 -21.54 13.24
CA ILE A 233 8.34 -22.20 14.27
C ILE A 233 7.88 -21.71 15.64
N ARG A 234 7.67 -22.66 16.55
CA ARG A 234 7.61 -22.39 17.98
C ARG A 234 8.84 -23.00 18.66
N GLY A 235 9.62 -22.15 19.32
CA GLY A 235 10.77 -22.52 20.14
C GLY A 235 10.38 -23.14 21.48
N SER A 236 11.39 -23.32 22.31
CA SER A 236 11.36 -23.94 23.64
C SER A 236 11.04 -22.90 24.73
N ASN A 237 11.34 -23.22 25.98
CA ASN A 237 11.30 -22.25 27.10
C ASN A 237 12.72 -21.83 27.52
N PHE A 238 13.68 -21.95 26.62
CA PHE A 238 15.09 -21.61 26.83
C PHE A 238 15.56 -20.73 25.67
N GLY A 239 16.71 -20.07 25.82
CA GLY A 239 17.25 -19.21 24.77
C GLY A 239 17.49 -19.96 23.46
N ASP A 240 16.65 -19.68 22.47
CA ASP A 240 16.61 -20.31 21.16
C ASP A 240 17.30 -19.45 20.10
N THR A 241 17.60 -20.05 18.95
CA THR A 241 18.07 -19.36 17.75
C THR A 241 17.25 -19.84 16.57
N LEU A 242 16.32 -19.00 16.11
CA LEU A 242 15.35 -19.31 15.07
C LEU A 242 15.66 -18.46 13.85
N THR A 243 15.85 -19.10 12.69
CA THR A 243 16.21 -18.41 11.45
C THR A 243 15.28 -18.85 10.31
N GLY A 244 14.66 -17.88 9.68
CA GLY A 244 13.74 -18.02 8.54
C GLY A 244 14.43 -18.29 7.21
N ASN A 245 13.68 -18.08 6.13
CA ASN A 245 14.11 -18.23 4.75
C ASN A 245 13.84 -16.94 3.95
N ALA A 246 13.44 -17.03 2.67
CA ALA A 246 13.16 -15.84 1.86
C ALA A 246 11.66 -15.62 1.62
N LEU A 247 10.83 -16.44 2.27
CA LEU A 247 9.38 -16.41 2.27
C LEU A 247 8.91 -15.91 3.63
N ASP A 248 7.66 -15.47 3.69
CA ASP A 248 7.00 -15.03 4.91
C ASP A 248 7.01 -16.13 5.98
N ASN A 249 7.60 -15.87 7.15
CA ASN A 249 7.68 -16.82 8.25
C ASN A 249 7.02 -16.27 9.53
N SER A 250 6.64 -17.16 10.45
CA SER A 250 6.09 -16.78 11.76
C SER A 250 6.81 -17.48 12.91
N PHE A 251 7.34 -16.69 13.83
CA PHE A 251 8.12 -17.17 14.96
C PHE A 251 7.40 -16.93 16.30
N ARG A 252 7.52 -17.93 17.17
CA ARG A 252 7.27 -17.80 18.62
C ARG A 252 8.51 -18.33 19.33
N GLY A 253 9.31 -17.46 19.93
CA GLY A 253 10.48 -17.87 20.73
C GLY A 253 10.07 -18.74 21.91
N GLY A 254 9.11 -18.26 22.70
CA GLY A 254 8.73 -18.87 23.97
C GLY A 254 9.39 -18.11 25.11
N MET A 255 9.57 -18.75 26.27
CA MET A 255 10.37 -18.14 27.34
C MET A 255 11.86 -18.28 26.99
N GLY A 256 12.70 -17.34 27.42
CA GLY A 256 14.13 -17.42 27.14
C GLY A 256 14.68 -16.09 26.66
N ASN A 257 15.96 -16.09 26.30
CA ASN A 257 16.52 -14.96 25.55
C ASN A 257 16.81 -15.48 24.16
N ASP A 258 15.88 -15.22 23.25
CA ASP A 258 15.89 -15.84 21.93
C ASP A 258 16.58 -14.95 20.90
N THR A 259 17.04 -15.54 19.81
CA THR A 259 17.50 -14.82 18.62
C THR A 259 16.63 -15.24 17.45
N ILE A 260 15.88 -14.30 16.88
CA ILE A 260 14.95 -14.51 15.77
C ILE A 260 15.43 -13.68 14.59
N ASP A 261 15.68 -14.35 13.46
CA ASP A 261 16.10 -13.74 12.19
C ASP A 261 15.17 -14.20 11.07
N GLY A 262 14.24 -13.34 10.62
CA GLY A 262 13.29 -13.67 9.54
C GLY A 262 13.96 -13.81 8.18
N ARG A 263 15.01 -13.01 7.97
CA ARG A 263 15.80 -12.82 6.75
C ARG A 263 15.08 -12.03 5.66
N GLY A 264 14.29 -12.68 4.83
CA GLY A 264 13.62 -12.01 3.71
C GLY A 264 12.22 -12.57 3.54
N GLY A 265 11.35 -11.78 2.93
CA GLY A 265 9.90 -12.02 3.04
C GLY A 265 9.32 -11.05 4.07
N PHE A 266 8.07 -11.29 4.45
CA PHE A 266 7.37 -10.54 5.47
C PHE A 266 7.19 -11.41 6.73
N ASP A 267 7.98 -11.14 7.76
CA ASP A 267 8.15 -12.04 8.89
C ASP A 267 7.46 -11.55 10.17
N TRP A 268 6.83 -12.47 10.89
CA TRP A 268 6.16 -12.22 12.17
C TRP A 268 6.96 -12.71 13.36
N ALA A 269 7.18 -11.84 14.35
CA ALA A 269 7.50 -12.23 15.72
C ALA A 269 6.24 -12.16 16.60
N SER A 270 5.83 -13.30 17.18
CA SER A 270 4.61 -13.39 17.96
C SER A 270 4.86 -13.69 19.43
N TYR A 271 4.27 -12.85 20.28
CA TYR A 271 4.25 -12.93 21.74
C TYR A 271 2.85 -13.25 22.27
N ARG A 272 1.98 -13.84 21.43
CA ARG A 272 0.57 -14.09 21.77
C ARG A 272 0.37 -14.99 23.00
N ASP A 273 1.35 -15.85 23.28
CA ASP A 273 1.34 -16.80 24.39
C ASP A 273 2.04 -16.21 25.65
N ALA A 274 2.51 -14.96 25.59
CA ALA A 274 3.28 -14.33 26.66
C ALA A 274 2.50 -14.26 27.97
N THR A 275 3.17 -14.57 29.08
CA THR A 275 2.54 -14.63 30.41
C THR A 275 2.37 -13.27 31.10
N GLY A 276 2.81 -12.19 30.45
CA GLY A 276 2.73 -10.81 30.91
C GLY A 276 3.02 -9.84 29.76
N ALA A 277 3.06 -8.55 30.07
CA ALA A 277 3.31 -7.52 29.07
C ALA A 277 4.71 -7.64 28.43
N VAL A 278 4.78 -7.33 27.14
CA VAL A 278 6.02 -7.26 26.36
C VAL A 278 6.28 -5.83 25.87
N TYR A 279 7.57 -5.50 25.79
CA TYR A 279 8.07 -4.28 25.17
C TYR A 279 8.92 -4.70 23.97
N VAL A 280 8.39 -4.51 22.76
CA VAL A 280 9.06 -4.81 21.49
C VAL A 280 9.47 -3.52 20.82
N ASN A 281 10.71 -3.47 20.33
CA ASN A 281 11.25 -2.34 19.60
C ASN A 281 12.12 -2.83 18.44
N LEU A 282 11.55 -2.79 17.24
CA LEU A 282 12.20 -3.22 15.99
C LEU A 282 13.36 -2.29 15.62
N ALA A 283 13.26 -0.98 15.89
CA ALA A 283 14.37 -0.04 15.67
C ALA A 283 15.63 -0.39 16.49
N LEU A 284 15.46 -1.00 17.66
CA LEU A 284 16.55 -1.54 18.49
C LEU A 284 16.87 -3.01 18.19
N GLY A 285 16.02 -3.69 17.41
CA GLY A 285 16.11 -5.12 17.14
C GLY A 285 15.93 -5.98 18.40
N GLN A 286 15.04 -5.58 19.32
CA GLN A 286 14.90 -6.26 20.62
C GLN A 286 13.47 -6.33 21.13
N SER A 287 13.18 -7.40 21.88
CA SER A 287 12.01 -7.52 22.76
C SER A 287 12.46 -7.74 24.20
N THR A 288 11.71 -7.20 25.17
CA THR A 288 11.93 -7.43 26.60
C THR A 288 10.60 -7.65 27.32
N GLY A 289 10.61 -8.33 28.47
CA GLY A 289 9.43 -8.43 29.33
C GLY A 289 9.23 -9.81 29.94
N ALA A 290 7.99 -10.31 29.89
CA ALA A 290 7.58 -11.55 30.54
C ALA A 290 8.24 -12.81 29.96
N GLU A 291 8.59 -12.80 28.67
CA GLU A 291 9.20 -13.94 27.99
C GLU A 291 10.74 -13.89 28.02
N GLY A 292 11.35 -12.76 28.39
CA GLY A 292 12.81 -12.62 28.53
C GLY A 292 13.36 -11.43 27.73
N THR A 293 14.52 -11.58 27.12
CA THR A 293 15.14 -10.54 26.26
C THR A 293 15.58 -11.14 24.94
N ASP A 294 14.81 -10.88 23.89
CA ASP A 294 15.02 -11.45 22.57
C ASP A 294 15.72 -10.46 21.64
N GLN A 295 16.49 -10.99 20.70
CA GLN A 295 17.03 -10.26 19.57
C GLN A 295 16.16 -10.54 18.34
N LEU A 296 15.70 -9.47 17.69
CA LEU A 296 14.85 -9.51 16.49
C LEU A 296 15.63 -8.90 15.33
N ILE A 297 15.73 -9.64 14.23
CA ILE A 297 16.50 -9.27 13.04
C ILE A 297 15.63 -9.55 11.82
N ASN A 298 15.50 -8.58 10.90
CA ASN A 298 14.67 -8.71 9.69
C ASN A 298 13.25 -9.21 10.05
N ILE A 299 12.55 -8.44 10.89
CA ILE A 299 11.17 -8.72 11.30
C ILE A 299 10.36 -7.48 11.00
N GLU A 300 9.30 -7.64 10.21
CA GLU A 300 8.45 -6.54 9.77
C GLU A 300 7.14 -6.49 10.58
N ALA A 301 6.74 -7.61 11.21
CA ALA A 301 5.47 -7.71 11.92
C ALA A 301 5.62 -8.24 13.34
N VAL A 302 4.89 -7.62 14.27
CA VAL A 302 4.90 -7.99 15.68
C VAL A 302 3.49 -8.18 16.19
N ARG A 303 3.32 -9.25 16.96
CA ARG A 303 2.07 -9.53 17.67
C ARG A 303 2.29 -9.58 19.18
N GLY A 304 1.58 -8.74 19.93
CA GLY A 304 1.49 -8.78 21.38
C GLY A 304 0.60 -9.92 21.90
N GLY A 305 0.46 -9.94 23.22
CA GLY A 305 -0.27 -10.91 24.01
C GLY A 305 -1.69 -10.46 24.40
N VAL A 306 -2.08 -10.82 25.61
CA VAL A 306 -3.36 -10.43 26.22
C VAL A 306 -3.17 -9.38 27.33
N HIS A 307 -2.03 -8.72 27.31
CA HIS A 307 -1.55 -7.81 28.34
C HIS A 307 -1.28 -6.43 27.74
N HIS A 308 -0.97 -5.44 28.58
CA HIS A 308 -0.69 -4.08 28.13
C HIS A 308 0.69 -3.99 27.46
N ASP A 309 0.73 -4.22 26.16
CA ASP A 309 1.95 -4.36 25.40
C ASP A 309 2.40 -3.01 24.82
N THR A 310 3.69 -2.91 24.52
CA THR A 310 4.26 -1.76 23.81
C THR A 310 5.03 -2.29 22.61
N LEU A 311 4.55 -2.01 21.41
CA LEU A 311 5.12 -2.45 20.15
C LEU A 311 5.59 -1.21 19.38
N ILE A 312 6.89 -1.16 19.06
CA ILE A 312 7.52 -0.06 18.35
C ILE A 312 8.18 -0.60 17.08
N GLY A 313 7.83 -0.03 15.94
CA GLY A 313 8.40 -0.31 14.63
C GLY A 313 9.80 0.29 14.43
N ASP A 314 10.29 0.22 13.20
CA ASP A 314 11.59 0.71 12.75
C ASP A 314 11.46 1.82 11.69
N GLY A 315 12.24 1.73 10.61
CA GLY A 315 12.20 2.69 9.51
C GLY A 315 11.54 2.14 8.24
N GLY A 316 11.09 0.88 8.28
CA GLY A 316 10.33 0.23 7.21
C GLY A 316 8.83 0.21 7.53
N ASP A 317 8.04 -0.32 6.60
CA ASP A 317 6.60 -0.47 6.77
C ASP A 317 6.30 -1.66 7.70
N ASN A 318 5.86 -1.39 8.92
CA ASN A 318 5.64 -2.42 9.94
C ASN A 318 4.16 -2.76 10.15
N TRP A 319 3.91 -3.95 10.69
CA TRP A 319 2.57 -4.38 11.12
C TRP A 319 2.54 -4.67 12.60
N LEU A 320 1.71 -3.93 13.33
CA LEU A 320 1.61 -3.99 14.78
C LEU A 320 0.23 -4.50 15.19
N ARG A 321 0.19 -5.68 15.80
CA ARG A 321 -1.01 -6.27 16.38
C ARG A 321 -0.87 -6.37 17.89
N GLY A 322 -1.45 -5.42 18.63
CA GLY A 322 -1.40 -5.39 20.10
C GLY A 322 -1.95 -6.65 20.76
N GLY A 323 -3.11 -7.12 20.27
CA GLY A 323 -3.84 -8.21 20.89
C GLY A 323 -4.85 -7.64 21.88
N ARG A 324 -5.07 -8.34 23.00
CA ARG A 324 -5.93 -7.79 24.05
C ARG A 324 -5.09 -7.01 25.04
N GLY A 325 -5.65 -5.96 25.61
CA GLY A 325 -4.93 -5.06 26.49
C GLY A 325 -5.13 -3.63 26.02
N ASN A 326 -4.85 -2.69 26.89
CA ASN A 326 -4.58 -1.31 26.47
C ASN A 326 -3.12 -1.23 26.04
N ASP A 327 -2.88 -1.26 24.74
CA ASP A 327 -1.56 -1.38 24.15
C ASP A 327 -1.05 -0.03 23.64
N THR A 328 0.25 0.06 23.39
CA THR A 328 0.88 1.18 22.69
C THR A 328 1.47 0.66 21.40
N LEU A 329 0.97 1.16 20.26
CA LEU A 329 1.44 0.82 18.93
C LEU A 329 2.10 2.07 18.33
N ASP A 330 3.42 2.04 18.16
CA ASP A 330 4.21 3.12 17.55
C ASP A 330 4.85 2.59 16.26
N GLY A 331 4.40 3.06 15.10
CA GLY A 331 4.92 2.58 13.81
C GLY A 331 6.38 2.95 13.57
N GLY A 332 6.87 4.03 14.19
CA GLY A 332 8.21 4.53 13.91
C GLY A 332 8.20 5.44 12.68
N ALA A 333 9.01 5.13 11.68
CA ALA A 333 9.02 5.81 10.39
C ALA A 333 8.73 4.79 9.29
N GLY A 334 8.05 5.21 8.22
CA GLY A 334 7.57 4.28 7.20
C GLY A 334 6.07 4.49 7.02
N ILE A 335 5.39 3.49 6.45
CA ILE A 335 3.93 3.45 6.36
C ILE A 335 3.42 2.24 7.15
N ASP A 336 2.94 2.49 8.36
CA ASP A 336 2.74 1.46 9.36
C ASP A 336 1.26 1.08 9.54
N TRP A 337 1.03 -0.21 9.84
CA TRP A 337 -0.29 -0.78 10.10
C TRP A 337 -0.55 -0.98 11.59
N ALA A 338 -1.66 -0.43 12.07
CA ALA A 338 -2.34 -0.94 13.26
C ALA A 338 -3.35 -2.01 12.85
N ASP A 339 -3.10 -3.26 13.23
CA ASP A 339 -3.84 -4.42 12.77
C ASP A 339 -4.71 -5.03 13.88
N TYR A 340 -6.02 -5.02 13.68
CA TYR A 340 -7.05 -5.55 14.57
C TYR A 340 -7.74 -6.80 14.01
N LEU A 341 -7.14 -7.51 13.03
CA LEU A 341 -7.73 -8.68 12.38
C LEU A 341 -8.31 -9.72 13.35
N ASP A 342 -7.63 -9.93 14.48
CA ASP A 342 -8.01 -10.93 15.48
C ASP A 342 -8.84 -10.38 16.64
N ALA A 343 -9.30 -9.13 16.53
CA ALA A 343 -10.14 -8.51 17.53
C ALA A 343 -11.38 -9.36 17.80
N THR A 344 -11.74 -9.50 19.07
CA THR A 344 -12.81 -10.43 19.48
C THR A 344 -14.21 -9.82 19.48
N GLY A 345 -14.31 -8.60 18.97
CA GLY A 345 -15.53 -7.84 18.73
C GLY A 345 -15.19 -6.55 17.97
N ALA A 346 -16.19 -5.69 17.78
CA ALA A 346 -16.01 -4.44 17.04
C ALA A 346 -15.01 -3.50 17.73
N VAL A 347 -14.21 -2.81 16.91
CA VAL A 347 -13.25 -1.79 17.30
C VAL A 347 -13.62 -0.42 16.74
N THR A 348 -13.26 0.63 17.46
CA THR A 348 -13.30 2.01 17.00
C THR A 348 -11.90 2.57 17.03
N VAL A 349 -11.31 2.82 15.87
CA VAL A 349 -9.91 3.20 15.68
C VAL A 349 -9.85 4.56 14.99
N SER A 350 -9.04 5.48 15.51
CA SER A 350 -8.94 6.84 14.98
C SER A 350 -7.51 7.37 15.01
N LEU A 351 -6.95 7.62 13.83
CA LEU A 351 -5.66 8.30 13.65
C LEU A 351 -5.76 9.79 13.95
N LEU A 352 -6.94 10.41 13.81
CA LEU A 352 -7.15 11.80 14.22
C LEU A 352 -6.99 12.00 15.74
N SER A 353 -7.42 11.01 16.53
CA SER A 353 -7.32 11.05 18.00
C SER A 353 -6.16 10.22 18.56
N ASN A 354 -5.44 9.50 17.69
CA ASN A 354 -4.35 8.60 18.05
C ASN A 354 -4.77 7.51 19.06
N THR A 355 -5.99 6.98 18.93
CA THR A 355 -6.52 5.97 19.86
C THR A 355 -7.34 4.90 19.18
N SER A 356 -7.39 3.73 19.82
CA SER A 356 -8.40 2.70 19.59
C SER A 356 -9.27 2.50 20.85
N SER A 357 -10.44 1.91 20.68
CA SER A 357 -11.27 1.39 21.77
C SER A 357 -12.12 0.22 21.28
N GLY A 358 -12.58 -0.65 22.17
CA GLY A 358 -13.53 -1.71 21.82
C GLY A 358 -13.29 -3.02 22.58
N ALA A 359 -13.47 -4.13 21.87
CA ALA A 359 -13.41 -5.48 22.45
C ALA A 359 -12.02 -5.88 22.94
N ASP A 360 -10.97 -5.32 22.36
CA ASP A 360 -9.60 -5.72 22.65
C ASP A 360 -8.86 -4.76 23.59
N GLY A 361 -9.44 -3.59 23.91
CA GLY A 361 -8.89 -2.64 24.88
C GLY A 361 -8.97 -1.21 24.38
N ASN A 362 -8.24 -0.31 25.03
CA ASN A 362 -8.05 1.07 24.60
C ASN A 362 -6.58 1.30 24.26
N ASP A 363 -6.24 1.30 22.97
CA ASP A 363 -4.84 1.40 22.55
C ASP A 363 -4.46 2.83 22.22
N THR A 364 -3.17 3.12 22.33
CA THR A 364 -2.56 4.38 21.92
C THR A 364 -1.80 4.16 20.62
N LEU A 365 -2.08 4.98 19.61
CA LEU A 365 -1.47 4.90 18.28
C LEU A 365 -0.51 6.05 18.07
N ILE A 366 0.68 5.78 17.57
CA ILE A 366 1.73 6.76 17.32
C ILE A 366 2.35 6.43 15.96
N ASN A 367 2.51 7.42 15.08
CA ASN A 367 3.08 7.22 13.74
C ASN A 367 2.45 6.02 13.00
N ILE A 368 1.12 6.00 12.92
CA ILE A 368 0.37 4.97 12.19
C ILE A 368 -0.39 5.68 11.07
N GLU A 369 -0.28 5.14 9.86
CA GLU A 369 -0.92 5.68 8.65
C GLU A 369 -1.98 4.73 8.10
N ARG A 370 -1.96 3.45 8.51
CA ARG A 370 -2.88 2.42 8.02
C ARG A 370 -3.57 1.66 9.14
N ILE A 371 -4.84 1.33 8.91
CA ILE A 371 -5.66 0.59 9.87
C ILE A 371 -6.32 -0.60 9.18
N ARG A 372 -6.25 -1.77 9.82
CA ARG A 372 -7.04 -2.95 9.47
C ARG A 372 -7.99 -3.32 10.61
N GLY A 373 -9.28 -3.38 10.33
CA GLY A 373 -10.32 -3.90 11.22
C GLY A 373 -10.38 -5.43 11.23
N GLY A 374 -11.34 -5.96 11.98
CA GLY A 374 -11.53 -7.37 12.25
C GLY A 374 -12.69 -7.97 11.46
N LYS A 375 -13.49 -8.80 12.14
CA LYS A 375 -14.63 -9.55 11.56
C LYS A 375 -15.99 -8.97 11.95
N PHE A 376 -16.00 -7.78 12.52
CA PHE A 376 -17.15 -7.17 13.15
C PHE A 376 -17.40 -5.80 12.55
N ALA A 377 -18.54 -5.18 12.87
CA ALA A 377 -18.87 -3.84 12.39
C ALA A 377 -17.96 -2.78 13.05
N ASP A 378 -16.84 -2.49 12.41
CA ASP A 378 -15.77 -1.64 12.90
C ASP A 378 -15.96 -0.18 12.47
N ALA A 379 -15.36 0.74 13.22
CA ALA A 379 -15.37 2.16 12.90
C ALA A 379 -13.93 2.68 12.79
N LEU A 380 -13.48 2.94 11.56
CA LEU A 380 -12.12 3.34 11.24
C LEU A 380 -12.11 4.80 10.77
N THR A 381 -11.24 5.62 11.36
CA THR A 381 -11.11 7.05 11.02
C THR A 381 -9.65 7.42 10.80
N GLY A 382 -9.35 7.98 9.62
CA GLY A 382 -8.07 8.55 9.26
C GLY A 382 -7.77 9.88 9.96
N ASN A 383 -6.75 10.58 9.49
CA ASN A 383 -6.32 11.91 9.90
C ASN A 383 -6.33 12.86 8.68
N HIS A 384 -5.53 13.93 8.67
CA HIS A 384 -5.52 14.88 7.53
C HIS A 384 -4.43 14.56 6.49
N ALA A 385 -3.76 13.42 6.63
CA ALA A 385 -2.77 12.89 5.70
C ALA A 385 -3.36 11.67 5.00
N ASP A 386 -2.73 11.26 3.89
CA ASP A 386 -3.16 10.12 3.09
C ASP A 386 -3.14 8.83 3.93
N ASN A 387 -4.29 8.17 4.07
CA ASN A 387 -4.40 6.93 4.85
C ASN A 387 -4.91 5.76 4.01
N ALA A 388 -4.56 4.55 4.42
CA ALA A 388 -5.17 3.32 3.87
C ALA A 388 -5.97 2.62 4.97
N LEU A 389 -7.25 2.38 4.70
CA LEU A 389 -8.20 1.85 5.66
C LEU A 389 -8.84 0.57 5.12
N ARG A 390 -8.78 -0.50 5.91
CA ARG A 390 -9.37 -1.79 5.58
C ARG A 390 -10.35 -2.20 6.67
N GLY A 391 -11.65 -2.22 6.35
CA GLY A 391 -12.71 -2.59 7.30
C GLY A 391 -12.58 -4.04 7.79
N GLY A 392 -12.31 -4.96 6.86
CA GLY A 392 -12.32 -6.40 7.14
C GLY A 392 -13.68 -6.99 6.80
N LEU A 393 -14.13 -7.99 7.55
CA LEU A 393 -15.51 -8.48 7.41
C LEU A 393 -16.39 -7.70 8.37
N GLY A 394 -17.60 -7.35 7.99
CA GLY A 394 -18.46 -6.55 8.86
C GLY A 394 -19.32 -5.58 8.10
N ASN A 395 -20.07 -4.76 8.82
CA ASN A 395 -20.68 -3.58 8.21
C ASN A 395 -19.96 -2.39 8.81
N ASP A 396 -18.89 -1.98 8.16
CA ASP A 396 -17.91 -1.07 8.72
C ASP A 396 -18.25 0.37 8.40
N THR A 397 -17.69 1.30 9.18
CA THR A 397 -17.69 2.72 8.88
C THR A 397 -16.25 3.16 8.66
N ILE A 398 -15.92 3.56 7.44
CA ILE A 398 -14.59 3.96 7.02
C ILE A 398 -14.63 5.44 6.67
N ASN A 399 -13.84 6.24 7.38
CA ASN A 399 -13.81 7.69 7.23
C ASN A 399 -12.38 8.21 7.05
N GLY A 400 -12.00 8.64 5.84
CA GLY A 400 -10.65 9.13 5.55
C GLY A 400 -10.32 10.46 6.25
N GLN A 401 -11.32 11.34 6.36
CA GLN A 401 -11.21 12.75 6.76
C GLN A 401 -10.67 13.66 5.65
N GLY A 402 -9.38 13.96 5.62
CA GLY A 402 -8.79 14.82 4.62
C GLY A 402 -7.40 14.30 4.22
N GLY A 403 -6.90 14.73 3.08
CA GLY A 403 -5.83 14.00 2.40
C GLY A 403 -6.44 13.17 1.27
N PHE A 404 -5.63 12.30 0.69
CA PHE A 404 -6.08 11.29 -0.27
C PHE A 404 -6.17 9.94 0.43
N ASP A 405 -7.39 9.47 0.68
CA ASP A 405 -7.63 8.28 1.49
C ASP A 405 -8.11 7.09 0.65
N VAL A 406 -7.57 5.91 0.93
CA VAL A 406 -7.88 4.66 0.22
C VAL A 406 -8.66 3.70 1.10
N ALA A 407 -9.86 3.31 0.66
CA ALA A 407 -10.56 2.15 1.21
C ALA A 407 -10.13 0.87 0.46
N SER A 408 -9.58 -0.11 1.18
CA SER A 408 -9.07 -1.37 0.62
C SER A 408 -9.96 -2.55 0.99
N TYR A 409 -10.28 -3.39 0.00
CA TYR A 409 -11.02 -4.66 0.13
C TYR A 409 -10.19 -5.85 -0.33
N TRP A 410 -8.87 -5.75 -0.24
CA TRP A 410 -7.94 -6.78 -0.70
C TRP A 410 -8.19 -8.16 -0.07
N ASP A 411 -8.66 -8.20 1.19
CA ASP A 411 -8.97 -9.46 1.89
C ASP A 411 -10.36 -10.01 1.57
N ALA A 412 -11.11 -9.37 0.68
CA ALA A 412 -12.46 -9.77 0.36
C ALA A 412 -12.49 -11.20 -0.15
N ARG A 413 -13.46 -11.97 0.36
CA ARG A 413 -13.61 -13.40 0.01
C ARG A 413 -14.56 -13.65 -1.16
N GLY A 414 -14.87 -12.61 -1.91
CA GLY A 414 -15.74 -12.60 -3.07
C GLY A 414 -15.88 -11.18 -3.60
N SER A 415 -16.71 -10.99 -4.62
CA SER A 415 -16.81 -9.68 -5.28
C SER A 415 -17.43 -8.60 -4.41
N VAL A 416 -17.00 -7.37 -4.68
CA VAL A 416 -17.38 -6.13 -4.01
C VAL A 416 -17.91 -5.15 -5.05
N THR A 417 -18.97 -4.43 -4.68
CA THR A 417 -19.49 -3.29 -5.44
C THR A 417 -19.31 -2.03 -4.61
N VAL A 418 -18.48 -1.11 -5.07
CA VAL A 418 -18.23 0.18 -4.44
C VAL A 418 -18.86 1.31 -5.25
N ASN A 419 -19.56 2.22 -4.58
CA ASN A 419 -20.15 3.38 -5.23
C ASN A 419 -20.00 4.65 -4.37
N LEU A 420 -19.10 5.53 -4.81
CA LEU A 420 -18.80 6.82 -4.20
C LEU A 420 -19.74 7.95 -4.65
N SER A 421 -20.60 7.71 -5.66
CA SER A 421 -21.54 8.72 -6.18
C SER A 421 -22.86 8.81 -5.40
N LEU A 422 -23.07 7.94 -4.41
CA LEU A 422 -24.30 7.89 -3.63
C LEU A 422 -24.37 9.05 -2.63
N ALA A 423 -25.57 9.33 -2.10
CA ALA A 423 -25.70 10.29 -1.00
C ALA A 423 -25.09 9.76 0.32
N SER A 424 -25.03 8.43 0.45
CA SER A 424 -24.28 7.70 1.48
C SER A 424 -23.42 6.70 0.72
N ASN A 425 -22.13 6.99 0.58
CA ASN A 425 -21.23 6.13 -0.18
C ASN A 425 -21.11 4.79 0.51
N GLN A 426 -21.12 3.73 -0.29
CA GLN A 426 -21.17 2.37 0.23
C GLN A 426 -20.31 1.42 -0.59
N ALA A 427 -19.75 0.44 0.10
CA ALA A 427 -19.33 -0.82 -0.48
C ALA A 427 -20.29 -1.92 -0.03
N THR A 428 -20.61 -2.84 -0.94
CA THR A 428 -21.46 -4.00 -0.64
C THR A 428 -20.86 -5.24 -1.24
N GLY A 429 -21.03 -6.41 -0.62
CA GLY A 429 -20.54 -7.66 -1.20
C GLY A 429 -20.22 -8.72 -0.16
N ALA A 430 -19.14 -9.47 -0.43
CA ALA A 430 -18.70 -10.59 0.40
C ALA A 430 -18.29 -10.20 1.82
N ASP A 431 -17.84 -8.96 2.01
CA ASP A 431 -17.36 -8.47 3.29
C ASP A 431 -18.45 -7.77 4.12
N GLY A 432 -19.58 -7.43 3.50
CA GLY A 432 -20.75 -6.86 4.16
C GLY A 432 -21.26 -5.61 3.47
N THR A 433 -21.69 -4.61 4.24
CA THR A 433 -22.18 -3.31 3.74
C THR A 433 -21.54 -2.18 4.53
N ASP A 434 -20.50 -1.61 3.94
CA ASP A 434 -19.66 -0.61 4.55
C ASP A 434 -20.10 0.78 4.15
N GLN A 435 -19.91 1.74 5.05
CA GLN A 435 -20.13 3.16 4.80
C GLN A 435 -18.78 3.84 4.57
N LEU A 436 -18.68 4.54 3.44
CA LEU A 436 -17.48 5.29 3.05
C LEU A 436 -17.72 6.79 3.22
N ILE A 437 -16.79 7.49 3.86
CA ILE A 437 -16.88 8.92 4.14
C ILE A 437 -15.52 9.55 3.84
N SER A 438 -15.48 10.61 3.01
CA SER A 438 -14.22 11.24 2.58
C SER A 438 -13.20 10.22 2.11
N ILE A 439 -13.56 9.48 1.05
CA ILE A 439 -12.70 8.48 0.43
C ILE A 439 -12.59 8.84 -1.05
N GLU A 440 -11.36 9.03 -1.50
CA GLU A 440 -11.00 9.39 -2.86
C GLU A 440 -10.42 8.19 -3.61
N GLY A 441 -9.86 7.21 -2.89
CA GLY A 441 -9.25 6.00 -3.42
C GLY A 441 -10.00 4.71 -3.05
N VAL A 442 -10.10 3.78 -4.00
CA VAL A 442 -10.65 2.44 -3.76
C VAL A 442 -9.74 1.39 -4.38
N SER A 443 -9.38 0.38 -3.58
CA SER A 443 -8.68 -0.83 -4.03
C SER A 443 -9.56 -2.04 -3.69
N SER A 444 -9.97 -2.82 -4.69
CA SER A 444 -10.88 -3.96 -4.46
C SER A 444 -10.16 -5.29 -4.25
N GLY A 445 -10.84 -6.42 -4.44
CA GLY A 445 -10.38 -7.75 -4.05
C GLY A 445 -9.65 -8.49 -5.18
N HIS A 446 -9.85 -9.79 -5.27
CA HIS A 446 -9.29 -10.64 -6.34
C HIS A 446 -10.39 -11.27 -7.22
N PHE A 447 -11.54 -10.60 -7.28
CA PHE A 447 -12.76 -11.11 -7.91
C PHE A 447 -13.32 -10.07 -8.87
N ASP A 448 -14.26 -10.47 -9.72
CA ASP A 448 -14.93 -9.57 -10.66
C ASP A 448 -15.75 -8.50 -9.90
N ASP A 449 -15.16 -7.32 -9.72
CA ASP A 449 -15.63 -6.23 -8.89
C ASP A 449 -16.28 -5.11 -9.72
N ARG A 450 -17.02 -4.24 -9.03
CA ARG A 450 -17.63 -3.06 -9.66
C ARG A 450 -17.33 -1.81 -8.85
N LEU A 451 -16.57 -0.89 -9.42
CA LEU A 451 -16.19 0.37 -8.80
C LEU A 451 -16.86 1.54 -9.52
N THR A 452 -17.37 2.51 -8.77
CA THR A 452 -17.94 3.74 -9.32
C THR A 452 -17.52 4.92 -8.47
N GLY A 453 -16.76 5.84 -9.05
CA GLY A 453 -16.34 7.08 -8.41
C GLY A 453 -17.45 8.16 -8.42
N ASN A 454 -17.09 9.36 -7.98
CA ASN A 454 -17.99 10.47 -7.68
C ASN A 454 -17.79 11.64 -8.66
N ALA A 455 -17.76 12.89 -8.18
CA ALA A 455 -17.56 14.08 -9.02
C ALA A 455 -16.20 14.76 -8.76
N ALA A 456 -15.42 14.23 -7.82
CA ALA A 456 -14.05 14.59 -7.51
C ALA A 456 -13.12 13.54 -8.12
N ASP A 457 -11.85 13.91 -8.29
CA ASP A 457 -10.81 13.06 -8.83
C ASP A 457 -10.63 11.81 -7.96
N ASN A 458 -10.85 10.63 -8.53
CA ASN A 458 -10.79 9.36 -7.82
C ASN A 458 -9.68 8.46 -8.36
N TRP A 459 -9.16 7.63 -7.47
CA TRP A 459 -8.20 6.58 -7.80
C TRP A 459 -8.86 5.22 -7.59
N LEU A 460 -8.95 4.42 -8.65
CA LEU A 460 -9.69 3.17 -8.64
C LEU A 460 -8.80 2.04 -9.11
N SER A 461 -8.68 1.00 -8.30
CA SER A 461 -7.95 -0.23 -8.63
C SER A 461 -8.85 -1.45 -8.41
N GLY A 462 -9.09 -2.18 -9.49
CA GLY A 462 -9.83 -3.45 -9.49
C GLY A 462 -9.02 -4.62 -8.94
N ASN A 463 -7.69 -4.50 -8.98
CA ASN A 463 -6.73 -5.59 -8.79
C ASN A 463 -7.07 -6.77 -9.71
N ARG A 464 -7.00 -8.02 -9.22
CA ARG A 464 -7.29 -9.19 -10.04
C ARG A 464 -8.80 -9.37 -10.19
N GLY A 465 -9.26 -9.68 -11.40
CA GLY A 465 -10.68 -9.87 -11.67
C GLY A 465 -11.01 -9.42 -13.09
N ASN A 466 -12.25 -9.62 -13.55
CA ASN A 466 -12.76 -8.89 -14.70
C ASN A 466 -13.65 -7.79 -14.17
N ASP A 467 -13.08 -6.62 -13.97
CA ASP A 467 -13.71 -5.57 -13.21
C ASP A 467 -14.48 -4.60 -14.11
N THR A 468 -15.45 -3.90 -13.52
CA THR A 468 -16.05 -2.73 -14.14
C THR A 468 -15.71 -1.51 -13.32
N ILE A 469 -14.85 -0.65 -13.86
CA ILE A 469 -14.35 0.55 -13.21
C ILE A 469 -14.95 1.76 -13.93
N ASP A 470 -15.66 2.61 -13.18
CA ASP A 470 -16.32 3.80 -13.70
C ASP A 470 -15.89 5.03 -12.90
N GLY A 471 -15.09 5.92 -13.50
CA GLY A 471 -14.46 7.04 -12.80
C GLY A 471 -15.47 8.01 -12.20
N GLY A 472 -16.51 8.34 -12.97
CA GLY A 472 -17.50 9.30 -12.52
C GLY A 472 -17.40 10.61 -13.30
N GLY A 473 -17.34 11.71 -12.58
CA GLY A 473 -16.86 12.98 -13.11
C GLY A 473 -15.68 13.45 -12.26
N GLY A 474 -14.91 14.40 -12.78
CA GLY A 474 -13.58 14.68 -12.24
C GLY A 474 -12.54 14.25 -13.26
N ILE A 475 -11.30 14.13 -12.80
CA ILE A 475 -10.18 13.52 -13.53
C ILE A 475 -9.77 12.26 -12.77
N ASP A 476 -10.17 11.10 -13.27
CA ASP A 476 -10.06 9.85 -12.54
C ASP A 476 -8.89 8.98 -13.02
N MET A 477 -8.30 8.21 -12.10
CA MET A 477 -7.15 7.33 -12.34
C MET A 477 -7.55 5.86 -12.24
N ALA A 478 -7.33 5.09 -13.30
CA ALA A 478 -7.35 3.63 -13.28
C ALA A 478 -5.95 3.12 -12.92
N SER A 479 -5.80 2.40 -11.80
CA SER A 479 -4.49 1.95 -11.33
C SER A 479 -4.34 0.43 -11.35
N TYR A 480 -3.25 0.01 -11.99
CA TYR A 480 -2.76 -1.36 -12.09
C TYR A 480 -1.41 -1.52 -11.39
N ARG A 481 -1.12 -0.64 -10.42
CA ARG A 481 0.13 -0.59 -9.68
C ARG A 481 0.54 -1.91 -9.05
N ASP A 482 -0.43 -2.65 -8.53
CA ASP A 482 -0.24 -3.91 -7.82
C ASP A 482 -0.35 -5.14 -8.74
N ALA A 483 -0.47 -4.91 -10.06
CA ALA A 483 -0.58 -5.98 -11.04
C ALA A 483 0.65 -6.89 -11.00
N THR A 484 0.40 -8.20 -11.01
CA THR A 484 1.47 -9.21 -10.88
C THR A 484 2.15 -9.58 -12.20
N GLY A 485 1.90 -8.78 -13.24
CA GLY A 485 2.48 -8.89 -14.57
C GLY A 485 2.02 -7.72 -15.46
N SER A 486 2.40 -7.76 -16.73
CA SER A 486 2.08 -6.69 -17.68
C SER A 486 0.57 -6.52 -17.92
N VAL A 487 0.14 -5.26 -18.10
CA VAL A 487 -1.21 -4.87 -18.51
C VAL A 487 -1.21 -4.13 -19.84
N ASN A 488 -2.31 -4.24 -20.57
CA ASN A 488 -2.60 -3.48 -21.78
C ASN A 488 -3.91 -2.73 -21.57
N VAL A 489 -3.80 -1.43 -21.35
CA VAL A 489 -4.91 -0.53 -21.04
C VAL A 489 -5.14 0.41 -22.21
N ASN A 490 -6.39 0.53 -22.65
CA ASN A 490 -6.77 1.40 -23.74
C ASN A 490 -8.07 2.14 -23.41
N LEU A 491 -7.91 3.41 -23.01
CA LEU A 491 -9.01 4.31 -22.64
C LEU A 491 -9.93 4.58 -23.83
N SER A 492 -9.40 4.68 -25.06
CA SER A 492 -10.22 4.90 -26.26
C SER A 492 -11.21 3.76 -26.53
N THR A 493 -10.87 2.54 -26.11
CA THR A 493 -11.75 1.37 -26.20
C THR A 493 -12.52 1.08 -24.92
N GLY A 494 -12.13 1.70 -23.81
CA GLY A 494 -12.66 1.42 -22.47
C GLY A 494 -12.34 0.01 -21.98
N MET A 495 -11.16 -0.53 -22.31
CA MET A 495 -10.76 -1.89 -21.94
C MET A 495 -9.35 -1.93 -21.37
N ALA A 496 -9.15 -2.77 -20.35
CA ALA A 496 -7.85 -3.21 -19.88
C ALA A 496 -7.78 -4.74 -19.94
N THR A 497 -6.61 -5.29 -20.27
CA THR A 497 -6.38 -6.74 -20.31
C THR A 497 -5.00 -7.07 -19.77
N GLY A 498 -4.78 -8.26 -19.22
CA GLY A 498 -3.43 -8.68 -18.83
C GLY A 498 -3.40 -9.58 -17.61
N ALA A 499 -2.39 -9.38 -16.77
CA ALA A 499 -2.17 -10.17 -15.56
C ALA A 499 -3.31 -10.07 -14.53
N ASP A 500 -4.00 -8.94 -14.52
CA ASP A 500 -5.06 -8.64 -13.57
C ASP A 500 -6.46 -8.95 -14.11
N GLY A 501 -6.58 -9.44 -15.35
CA GLY A 501 -7.83 -9.88 -15.95
C GLY A 501 -8.29 -8.99 -17.11
N ASN A 502 -9.59 -8.95 -17.41
CA ASN A 502 -10.15 -8.14 -18.50
C ASN A 502 -11.20 -7.15 -17.98
N ASP A 503 -10.80 -5.90 -17.83
CA ASP A 503 -11.64 -4.88 -17.22
C ASP A 503 -12.34 -4.02 -18.26
N VAL A 504 -13.49 -3.50 -17.85
CA VAL A 504 -14.24 -2.47 -18.55
C VAL A 504 -14.00 -1.14 -17.83
N LEU A 505 -13.39 -0.21 -18.54
CA LEU A 505 -13.10 1.15 -18.07
C LEU A 505 -14.12 2.13 -18.66
N LEU A 506 -14.78 2.89 -17.79
CA LEU A 506 -15.78 3.88 -18.16
C LEU A 506 -15.38 5.22 -17.55
N ARG A 507 -15.38 6.29 -18.36
CA ARG A 507 -15.11 7.66 -17.88
C ARG A 507 -13.84 7.73 -17.02
N MET A 508 -12.76 7.17 -17.55
CA MET A 508 -11.43 7.23 -16.95
C MET A 508 -10.57 8.14 -17.82
N GLU A 509 -9.89 9.10 -17.20
CA GLU A 509 -9.03 10.06 -17.90
C GLU A 509 -7.56 9.69 -17.76
N ASN A 510 -7.15 9.03 -16.69
CA ASN A 510 -5.76 8.70 -16.41
C ASN A 510 -5.56 7.20 -16.19
N VAL A 511 -4.34 6.72 -16.44
CA VAL A 511 -3.95 5.34 -16.16
C VAL A 511 -2.54 5.25 -15.59
N GLU A 512 -2.40 4.35 -14.62
CA GLU A 512 -1.14 3.94 -14.02
C GLU A 512 -0.95 2.44 -14.21
N GLY A 513 0.20 2.05 -14.79
CA GLY A 513 0.66 0.67 -14.95
C GLY A 513 1.22 0.05 -13.66
N GLY A 514 1.74 -1.17 -13.79
CA GLY A 514 2.45 -1.91 -12.75
C GLY A 514 3.98 -1.80 -12.90
N ASN A 515 4.74 -2.71 -12.29
CA ASN A 515 6.21 -2.71 -12.41
C ASN A 515 6.72 -3.59 -13.58
N PHE A 516 5.89 -3.80 -14.59
CA PHE A 516 6.12 -4.72 -15.70
C PHE A 516 5.97 -3.97 -17.03
N ALA A 517 6.39 -4.60 -18.14
CA ALA A 517 6.31 -3.96 -19.46
C ALA A 517 4.86 -3.77 -19.92
N ASP A 518 4.31 -2.59 -19.68
CA ASP A 518 2.91 -2.27 -19.89
C ASP A 518 2.67 -1.58 -21.24
N THR A 519 1.42 -1.59 -21.68
CA THR A 519 0.96 -0.80 -22.84
C THR A 519 -0.21 0.05 -22.42
N LEU A 520 -0.01 1.36 -22.33
CA LEU A 520 -1.01 2.32 -21.88
C LEU A 520 -1.38 3.25 -23.04
N THR A 521 -2.65 3.27 -23.43
CA THR A 521 -3.18 4.12 -24.50
C THR A 521 -4.29 5.03 -23.96
N GLY A 522 -4.12 6.34 -24.14
CA GLY A 522 -5.13 7.35 -23.84
C GLY A 522 -6.29 7.36 -24.84
N ASP A 523 -7.15 8.37 -24.74
CA ASP A 523 -8.32 8.55 -25.58
C ASP A 523 -8.26 9.86 -26.39
N ALA A 524 -9.36 10.62 -26.44
CA ALA A 524 -9.40 11.91 -27.12
C ALA A 524 -9.39 13.10 -26.12
N GLY A 525 -9.41 12.79 -24.81
CA GLY A 525 -9.27 13.73 -23.72
C GLY A 525 -7.80 14.04 -23.44
N ASN A 526 -7.55 14.80 -22.36
CA ASN A 526 -6.19 15.02 -21.89
C ASN A 526 -5.88 13.96 -20.84
N ASN A 527 -5.00 13.02 -21.15
CA ASN A 527 -4.71 11.88 -20.29
C ASN A 527 -3.36 12.04 -19.58
N LEU A 528 -3.28 11.58 -18.33
CA LEU A 528 -2.01 11.31 -17.64
C LEU A 528 -1.72 9.82 -17.70
N LEU A 529 -0.55 9.48 -18.24
CA LEU A 529 -0.06 8.11 -18.37
C LEU A 529 1.20 7.92 -17.51
N ARG A 530 1.17 6.93 -16.63
CA ARG A 530 2.32 6.55 -15.79
C ARG A 530 2.63 5.07 -15.95
N GLY A 531 3.78 4.76 -16.53
CA GLY A 531 4.24 3.38 -16.73
C GLY A 531 4.74 2.70 -15.46
N ARG A 532 5.36 3.47 -14.54
CA ARG A 532 6.14 2.97 -13.40
C ARG A 532 7.40 2.24 -13.84
N GLY A 533 7.68 1.06 -13.29
CA GLY A 533 8.86 0.29 -13.66
C GLY A 533 8.50 -0.66 -14.80
N GLY A 534 9.47 -1.04 -15.62
CA GLY A 534 9.18 -1.92 -16.76
C GLY A 534 9.80 -1.35 -18.02
N ASN A 535 9.45 -1.91 -19.18
CA ASN A 535 9.75 -1.26 -20.45
C ASN A 535 8.42 -0.96 -21.13
N ASP A 536 7.89 0.23 -20.90
CA ASP A 536 6.49 0.53 -21.16
C ASP A 536 6.29 1.15 -22.54
N THR A 537 5.10 0.98 -23.08
CA THR A 537 4.64 1.68 -24.28
C THR A 537 3.52 2.62 -23.91
N LEU A 538 3.77 3.93 -24.02
CA LEU A 538 2.77 4.97 -23.74
C LEU A 538 2.33 5.65 -25.05
N ASP A 539 1.04 5.71 -25.29
CA ASP A 539 0.41 6.38 -26.44
C ASP A 539 -0.67 7.32 -25.91
N GLY A 540 -0.42 8.63 -25.89
CA GLY A 540 -1.42 9.59 -25.36
C GLY A 540 -2.71 9.61 -26.17
N GLY A 541 -2.64 9.30 -27.47
CA GLY A 541 -3.80 9.32 -28.35
C GLY A 541 -4.01 10.70 -28.97
N ALA A 542 -5.17 11.31 -28.75
CA ALA A 542 -5.43 12.68 -29.17
C ALA A 542 -5.78 13.51 -27.95
N GLY A 543 -5.35 14.77 -27.90
CA GLY A 543 -5.55 15.58 -26.71
C GLY A 543 -4.30 16.38 -26.41
N ILE A 544 -4.16 16.77 -25.15
CA ILE A 544 -2.90 17.26 -24.60
C ILE A 544 -2.52 16.29 -23.48
N ASP A 545 -1.67 15.34 -23.83
CA ASP A 545 -1.39 14.18 -22.98
C ASP A 545 -0.08 14.34 -22.22
N THR A 546 -0.02 13.78 -21.02
CA THR A 546 1.11 13.88 -20.09
C THR A 546 1.71 12.52 -19.82
N ALA A 547 2.99 12.35 -20.12
CA ALA A 547 3.78 11.23 -19.60
C ALA A 547 4.41 11.64 -18.26
N ASP A 548 4.09 10.91 -17.19
CA ASP A 548 4.49 11.25 -15.82
C ASP A 548 5.57 10.29 -15.30
N TYR A 549 6.75 10.83 -15.04
CA TYR A 549 7.92 10.14 -14.47
C TYR A 549 8.28 10.66 -13.07
N SER A 550 7.35 11.34 -12.37
CA SER A 550 7.59 11.97 -11.07
C SER A 550 8.12 11.03 -9.98
N GLU A 551 7.87 9.73 -10.08
CA GLU A 551 8.39 8.72 -9.15
C GLU A 551 9.85 8.30 -9.39
N LYS A 552 10.42 8.65 -10.55
CA LYS A 552 11.79 8.27 -10.91
C LYS A 552 12.77 9.10 -10.08
N THR A 553 13.75 8.43 -9.48
CA THR A 553 14.82 9.09 -8.73
C THR A 553 16.10 9.27 -9.55
N SER A 554 16.16 8.64 -10.72
CA SER A 554 17.28 8.74 -11.68
C SER A 554 16.90 9.66 -12.84
N SER A 555 17.90 10.20 -13.54
CA SER A 555 17.68 11.14 -14.66
C SER A 555 16.79 10.55 -15.75
N VAL A 556 15.75 11.27 -16.13
CA VAL A 556 14.86 11.02 -17.25
C VAL A 556 15.32 11.82 -18.47
N VAL A 557 15.51 11.15 -19.61
CA VAL A 557 15.94 11.77 -20.86
C VAL A 557 14.95 11.42 -21.97
N VAL A 558 14.34 12.45 -22.57
CA VAL A 558 13.35 12.29 -23.64
C VAL A 558 13.39 13.45 -24.64
N THR A 559 13.06 13.14 -25.89
CA THR A 559 12.81 14.14 -26.94
C THR A 559 11.52 13.78 -27.66
N LEU A 560 10.49 14.61 -27.51
CA LEU A 560 9.17 14.41 -28.12
C LEU A 560 9.23 14.48 -29.65
N ASN A 561 8.28 13.83 -30.31
CA ASN A 561 8.20 13.80 -31.78
C ASN A 561 6.77 13.50 -32.28
N GLY A 562 5.77 14.11 -31.62
CA GLY A 562 4.35 13.89 -31.86
C GLY A 562 3.99 12.41 -32.01
N ALA A 563 3.37 12.04 -33.14
CA ALA A 563 2.90 10.68 -33.41
C ALA A 563 4.01 9.64 -33.69
N THR A 564 5.28 10.05 -33.76
CA THR A 564 6.39 9.11 -33.95
C THR A 564 6.89 8.63 -32.59
N ALA A 565 6.93 7.32 -32.39
CA ALA A 565 7.47 6.73 -31.18
C ALA A 565 8.94 7.11 -30.94
N VAL A 566 9.24 7.50 -29.72
CA VAL A 566 10.56 7.86 -29.22
C VAL A 566 10.86 7.09 -27.94
N ASN A 567 12.13 6.83 -27.69
CA ASN A 567 12.55 6.16 -26.46
C ASN A 567 12.73 7.18 -25.33
N VAL A 568 12.36 6.78 -24.12
CA VAL A 568 12.71 7.45 -22.87
C VAL A 568 13.82 6.66 -22.20
N SER A 569 14.84 7.37 -21.70
CA SER A 569 15.93 6.74 -20.95
C SER A 569 15.93 7.20 -19.51
N VAL A 570 15.97 6.24 -18.57
CA VAL A 570 16.05 6.49 -17.13
C VAL A 570 17.38 5.96 -16.62
N GLY A 571 18.17 6.80 -15.94
CA GLY A 571 19.50 6.43 -15.47
C GLY A 571 20.46 5.98 -16.58
N GLY A 572 20.22 6.40 -17.82
CA GLY A 572 21.01 6.03 -19.01
C GLY A 572 20.63 4.68 -19.64
N ILE A 573 19.56 4.03 -19.18
CA ILE A 573 19.00 2.82 -19.77
C ILE A 573 17.71 3.20 -20.50
N VAL A 574 17.51 2.70 -21.72
CA VAL A 574 16.22 2.84 -22.39
C VAL A 574 15.20 2.00 -21.63
N GLU A 575 14.22 2.68 -21.05
CA GLU A 575 13.15 2.07 -20.28
C GLU A 575 11.89 2.03 -21.17
N ASP A 576 11.39 3.19 -21.58
CA ASP A 576 10.06 3.28 -22.21
C ASP A 576 10.08 3.76 -23.66
N SER A 577 8.94 3.59 -24.33
CA SER A 577 8.63 4.11 -25.66
C SER A 577 7.35 4.93 -25.61
N ILE A 578 7.43 6.22 -25.97
CA ILE A 578 6.28 7.13 -25.93
C ILE A 578 5.97 7.75 -27.30
N LYS A 579 4.69 8.10 -27.55
CA LYS A 579 4.24 8.90 -28.71
C LYS A 579 2.91 9.59 -28.39
N ASN A 580 2.55 10.59 -29.19
CA ASN A 580 1.36 11.42 -28.99
C ASN A 580 1.32 11.97 -27.56
N ILE A 581 2.44 12.53 -27.11
CA ILE A 581 2.59 13.13 -25.79
C ILE A 581 3.04 14.56 -26.01
N GLU A 582 2.34 15.51 -25.42
CA GLU A 582 2.68 16.94 -25.48
C GLU A 582 3.35 17.41 -24.19
N ASN A 583 3.09 16.75 -23.06
CA ASN A 583 3.60 17.16 -21.76
C ASN A 583 4.45 16.05 -21.13
N VAL A 584 5.52 16.46 -20.43
CA VAL A 584 6.35 15.52 -19.67
C VAL A 584 6.63 16.08 -18.28
N THR A 585 6.41 15.22 -17.28
CA THR A 585 6.85 15.46 -15.90
C THR A 585 8.05 14.56 -15.62
N GLY A 586 9.19 15.16 -15.30
CA GLY A 586 10.42 14.50 -14.86
C GLY A 586 10.37 14.00 -13.42
N GLY A 587 11.45 13.38 -12.98
CA GLY A 587 11.62 12.81 -11.65
C GLY A 587 12.42 13.70 -10.69
N ALA A 588 13.11 13.09 -9.73
CA ALA A 588 14.01 13.77 -8.80
C ALA A 588 15.49 13.76 -9.27
N GLY A 589 15.75 13.28 -10.49
CA GLY A 589 17.07 13.21 -11.10
C GLY A 589 17.40 14.50 -11.87
N ALA A 590 18.62 14.60 -12.40
CA ALA A 590 18.97 15.69 -13.33
C ALA A 590 18.45 15.35 -14.73
N ASP A 591 17.27 15.84 -15.06
CA ASP A 591 16.50 15.42 -16.22
C ASP A 591 16.86 16.22 -17.47
N THR A 592 16.59 15.64 -18.64
CA THR A 592 16.70 16.32 -19.93
C THR A 592 15.43 16.08 -20.72
N LEU A 593 14.55 17.07 -20.67
CA LEU A 593 13.23 17.02 -21.30
C LEU A 593 13.25 17.96 -22.52
N THR A 594 13.04 17.39 -23.70
CA THR A 594 12.98 18.16 -24.96
C THR A 594 11.60 18.01 -25.59
N GLY A 595 10.94 19.14 -25.80
CA GLY A 595 9.68 19.27 -26.52
C GLY A 595 9.81 18.99 -28.03
N ASP A 596 8.79 19.36 -28.79
CA ASP A 596 8.77 19.22 -30.23
C ASP A 596 8.42 20.53 -30.97
N GLY A 597 7.49 20.50 -31.93
CA GLY A 597 7.05 21.69 -32.67
C GLY A 597 5.68 22.20 -32.24
N LEU A 598 5.09 21.56 -31.23
CA LEU A 598 3.79 21.86 -30.65
C LEU A 598 3.98 22.59 -29.32
N ALA A 599 2.89 23.11 -28.74
CA ALA A 599 2.94 23.67 -27.40
C ALA A 599 3.09 22.53 -26.38
N ASN A 600 4.19 22.53 -25.62
CA ASN A 600 4.52 21.53 -24.63
C ASN A 600 4.52 22.11 -23.20
N MET A 601 4.15 21.30 -22.21
CA MET A 601 4.43 21.58 -20.80
C MET A 601 5.50 20.62 -20.29
N LEU A 602 6.65 21.16 -19.91
CA LEU A 602 7.79 20.39 -19.40
C LEU A 602 8.04 20.78 -17.93
N THR A 603 8.01 19.78 -17.05
CA THR A 603 8.27 19.97 -15.61
C THR A 603 9.46 19.12 -15.17
N GLY A 604 10.54 19.73 -14.67
CA GLY A 604 11.75 19.05 -14.21
C GLY A 604 11.64 18.41 -12.82
N ASN A 605 10.80 18.99 -11.94
CA ASN A 605 10.65 18.62 -10.54
C ASN A 605 11.88 18.90 -9.67
N ALA A 606 12.70 17.92 -9.33
CA ALA A 606 13.88 18.17 -8.49
C ALA A 606 15.11 17.67 -9.23
N GLY A 607 16.19 18.43 -9.24
CA GLY A 607 17.31 18.09 -10.11
C GLY A 607 18.03 19.33 -10.57
N ASN A 608 19.04 19.16 -11.44
CA ASN A 608 19.53 20.29 -12.21
C ASN A 608 19.12 19.99 -13.64
N ASP A 609 17.96 20.48 -14.04
CA ASP A 609 17.25 19.98 -15.19
C ASP A 609 17.54 20.81 -16.44
N LEU A 610 17.48 20.16 -17.60
CA LEU A 610 17.55 20.79 -18.90
C LEU A 610 16.21 20.65 -19.62
N LEU A 611 15.49 21.76 -19.72
CA LEU A 611 14.19 21.85 -20.37
C LEU A 611 14.33 22.63 -21.69
N LEU A 612 14.03 21.99 -22.81
CA LEU A 612 14.14 22.56 -24.15
C LEU A 612 12.77 22.51 -24.85
N GLY A 613 12.07 23.64 -24.98
CA GLY A 613 10.75 23.70 -25.67
C GLY A 613 10.83 23.46 -27.18
N LEU A 614 11.91 23.95 -27.80
CA LEU A 614 12.16 23.94 -29.25
C LEU A 614 11.25 24.88 -30.03
N GLY A 615 10.03 24.48 -30.38
CA GLY A 615 9.11 25.35 -31.10
C GLY A 615 7.68 25.07 -30.69
N GLY A 616 6.84 26.10 -30.65
CA GLY A 616 5.57 25.99 -29.94
C GLY A 616 5.44 27.15 -28.97
N ASN A 617 4.36 27.19 -28.20
CA ASN A 617 4.26 28.13 -27.09
C ASN A 617 4.35 27.29 -25.82
N ASP A 618 5.56 27.17 -25.29
CA ASP A 618 5.86 26.18 -24.27
C ASP A 618 5.72 26.74 -22.86
N VAL A 619 5.43 25.86 -21.90
CA VAL A 619 5.46 26.16 -20.47
C VAL A 619 6.54 25.31 -19.83
N LEU A 620 7.57 25.96 -19.31
CA LEU A 620 8.73 25.31 -18.72
C LEU A 620 8.78 25.59 -17.22
N ARG A 621 8.76 24.53 -16.41
CA ARG A 621 8.90 24.58 -14.95
C ARG A 621 10.10 23.75 -14.54
N GLY A 622 11.19 24.41 -14.15
CA GLY A 622 12.40 23.72 -13.68
C GLY A 622 12.14 22.93 -12.39
N GLY A 623 11.58 23.62 -11.39
CA GLY A 623 11.38 23.06 -10.06
C GLY A 623 12.60 23.32 -9.19
N ALA A 624 12.95 22.42 -8.28
CA ALA A 624 14.03 22.61 -7.32
C ALA A 624 15.40 22.23 -7.90
N GLY A 625 16.36 23.14 -7.79
CA GLY A 625 17.76 22.92 -8.13
C GLY A 625 18.23 23.94 -9.14
N LYS A 626 19.25 23.65 -9.95
CA LYS A 626 19.81 24.64 -10.88
C LYS A 626 19.46 24.29 -12.31
N ASP A 627 18.40 24.89 -12.80
CA ASP A 627 17.80 24.45 -14.05
C ASP A 627 18.22 25.34 -15.22
N THR A 628 18.17 24.77 -16.41
CA THR A 628 18.34 25.49 -17.67
C THR A 628 17.07 25.36 -18.50
N LEU A 629 16.38 26.47 -18.70
CA LEU A 629 15.13 26.56 -19.43
C LEU A 629 15.37 27.31 -20.75
N ASP A 630 15.03 26.67 -21.86
CA ASP A 630 15.13 27.24 -23.20
C ASP A 630 13.81 27.06 -23.95
N GLY A 631 13.02 28.12 -24.08
CA GLY A 631 11.74 28.06 -24.78
C GLY A 631 11.91 27.75 -26.27
N GLY A 632 12.85 28.44 -26.90
CA GLY A 632 13.17 28.24 -28.31
C GLY A 632 12.38 29.19 -29.20
N ALA A 633 11.51 28.65 -30.04
CA ALA A 633 10.78 29.41 -31.05
C ALA A 633 9.28 29.43 -30.75
N GLY A 634 8.80 30.55 -30.23
CA GLY A 634 7.40 30.86 -30.12
C GLY A 634 7.19 31.86 -29.01
N ALA A 635 6.11 31.73 -28.25
CA ALA A 635 5.84 32.57 -27.10
C ALA A 635 5.88 31.71 -25.84
N ASP A 636 7.06 31.66 -25.22
CA ASP A 636 7.38 30.65 -24.22
C ASP A 636 7.32 31.24 -22.80
N THR A 637 6.88 30.41 -21.86
CA THR A 637 6.67 30.77 -20.45
C THR A 637 7.64 30.03 -19.54
N ALA A 638 8.44 30.78 -18.78
CA ALA A 638 9.09 30.25 -17.58
C ALA A 638 8.13 30.40 -16.39
N ASP A 639 7.74 29.27 -15.80
CA ASP A 639 6.76 29.21 -14.71
C ASP A 639 7.43 28.92 -13.37
N TYR A 640 7.40 29.91 -12.47
CA TYR A 640 7.91 29.84 -11.10
C TYR A 640 6.79 29.85 -10.05
N SER A 641 5.56 29.49 -10.43
CA SER A 641 4.41 29.50 -9.51
C SER A 641 4.54 28.55 -8.31
N ASP A 642 5.47 27.59 -8.36
CA ASP A 642 5.84 26.71 -7.24
C ASP A 642 6.71 27.41 -6.17
N LYS A 643 7.34 28.54 -6.51
CA LYS A 643 8.28 29.22 -5.62
C LYS A 643 7.56 29.99 -4.50
N THR A 644 8.04 29.80 -3.29
CA THR A 644 7.58 30.50 -2.08
C THR A 644 8.53 31.59 -1.61
N THR A 645 9.63 31.81 -2.33
CA THR A 645 10.59 32.89 -2.07
C THR A 645 10.76 33.74 -3.32
N ALA A 646 11.19 35.00 -3.11
CA ALA A 646 11.19 36.02 -4.16
C ALA A 646 12.00 35.60 -5.40
N VAL A 647 11.34 35.65 -6.56
CA VAL A 647 11.88 35.43 -7.89
C VAL A 647 12.31 36.77 -8.48
N VAL A 648 13.57 36.86 -8.92
CA VAL A 648 14.09 38.06 -9.58
C VAL A 648 14.72 37.68 -10.90
N VAL A 649 14.23 38.29 -11.98
CA VAL A 649 14.72 38.04 -13.33
C VAL A 649 14.67 39.28 -14.21
N THR A 650 15.61 39.37 -15.14
CA THR A 650 15.52 40.25 -16.30
C THR A 650 15.69 39.40 -17.55
N VAL A 651 14.62 39.27 -18.32
CA VAL A 651 14.60 38.45 -19.54
C VAL A 651 15.58 39.03 -20.56
N ALA A 652 16.34 38.17 -21.24
CA ALA A 652 17.41 38.59 -22.14
C ALA A 652 17.30 37.98 -23.57
N GLY A 653 16.09 37.63 -24.00
CA GLY A 653 15.84 37.03 -25.32
C GLY A 653 16.68 35.76 -25.51
N SER A 654 17.44 35.67 -26.59
CA SER A 654 18.27 34.49 -26.90
C SER A 654 19.57 34.37 -26.13
N THR A 655 19.84 35.28 -25.20
CA THR A 655 21.01 35.19 -24.30
C THR A 655 20.58 34.72 -22.93
N ASP A 656 21.47 33.97 -22.27
CA ASP A 656 21.25 33.47 -20.91
C ASP A 656 20.94 34.62 -19.93
N ALA A 657 19.80 34.52 -19.26
CA ALA A 657 19.42 35.32 -18.12
C ALA A 657 19.45 34.47 -16.86
N THR A 658 20.15 34.92 -15.83
CA THR A 658 20.12 34.27 -14.52
C THR A 658 18.85 34.66 -13.78
N VAL A 659 18.13 33.66 -13.27
CA VAL A 659 17.03 33.82 -12.33
C VAL A 659 17.59 33.63 -10.92
N THR A 660 17.23 34.53 -10.01
CA THR A 660 17.55 34.34 -8.60
C THR A 660 16.30 34.12 -7.78
N VAL A 661 16.31 33.10 -6.94
CA VAL A 661 15.24 32.73 -6.01
C VAL A 661 15.77 32.89 -4.59
N GLY A 662 15.10 33.68 -3.76
CA GLY A 662 15.59 34.02 -2.41
C GLY A 662 16.95 34.74 -2.40
N GLY A 663 17.36 35.34 -3.52
CA GLY A 663 18.66 36.00 -3.69
C GLY A 663 19.82 35.08 -4.07
N VAL A 664 19.56 33.79 -4.30
CA VAL A 664 20.55 32.82 -4.79
C VAL A 664 20.33 32.60 -6.28
N ALA A 665 21.40 32.54 -7.07
CA ALA A 665 21.30 32.15 -8.48
C ALA A 665 20.90 30.67 -8.56
N GLU A 666 19.69 30.43 -9.03
CA GLU A 666 19.07 29.12 -9.13
C GLU A 666 19.14 28.69 -10.59
N ASP A 667 18.43 29.39 -11.48
CA ASP A 667 18.24 28.95 -12.86
C ASP A 667 18.86 29.87 -13.92
N VAL A 668 18.94 29.33 -15.13
CA VAL A 668 19.27 30.04 -16.35
C VAL A 668 18.11 29.90 -17.34
N ILE A 669 17.59 31.03 -17.82
CA ILE A 669 16.54 31.06 -18.83
C ILE A 669 17.02 31.77 -20.11
N ARG A 670 16.52 31.33 -21.27
CA ARG A 670 16.72 31.99 -22.56
C ARG A 670 15.58 31.64 -23.51
N ASN A 671 15.37 32.49 -24.53
CA ASN A 671 14.24 32.40 -25.45
C ASN A 671 12.91 32.28 -24.69
N ILE A 672 12.67 33.20 -23.75
CA ILE A 672 11.47 33.26 -22.93
C ILE A 672 10.84 34.63 -23.13
N GLU A 673 9.54 34.66 -23.42
CA GLU A 673 8.76 35.89 -23.57
C GLU A 673 7.87 36.14 -22.36
N HIS A 674 7.53 35.10 -21.61
CA HIS A 674 6.57 35.16 -20.53
C HIS A 674 7.18 34.62 -19.23
N VAL A 675 6.90 35.29 -18.11
CA VAL A 675 7.35 34.85 -16.78
C VAL A 675 6.19 34.90 -15.81
N THR A 676 5.96 33.77 -15.15
CA THR A 676 5.06 33.67 -14.01
C THR A 676 5.91 33.58 -12.74
N GLY A 677 5.68 34.51 -11.80
CA GLY A 677 6.33 34.56 -10.49
C GLY A 677 5.76 33.56 -9.48
N GLY A 678 6.32 33.57 -8.29
CA GLY A 678 5.93 32.73 -7.16
C GLY A 678 4.86 33.38 -6.28
N SER A 679 4.90 33.09 -4.99
CA SER A 679 3.96 33.63 -3.98
C SER A 679 4.57 34.68 -3.05
N ALA A 680 5.79 35.11 -3.35
CA ALA A 680 6.55 36.11 -2.59
C ALA A 680 6.68 37.41 -3.39
N ALA A 681 7.28 38.44 -2.78
CA ALA A 681 7.51 39.73 -3.45
C ALA A 681 8.56 39.61 -4.57
N ASP A 682 8.09 39.45 -5.80
CA ASP A 682 8.90 39.16 -6.97
C ASP A 682 9.34 40.43 -7.70
N ARG A 683 10.38 40.31 -8.52
CA ARG A 683 10.86 41.39 -9.37
C ARG A 683 11.12 40.90 -10.78
N LEU A 684 10.11 41.05 -11.63
CA LEU A 684 10.08 40.57 -13.00
C LEU A 684 10.34 41.72 -13.96
N THR A 685 11.35 41.58 -14.82
CA THR A 685 11.69 42.59 -15.83
C THR A 685 11.72 41.95 -17.21
N GLY A 686 10.94 42.49 -18.14
CA GLY A 686 10.90 42.11 -19.55
C GLY A 686 12.09 42.63 -20.36
N ASN A 687 11.96 42.56 -21.68
CA ASN A 687 12.99 42.93 -22.64
C ASN A 687 12.48 44.00 -23.63
N GLY A 688 12.98 44.03 -24.87
CA GLY A 688 12.53 45.00 -25.89
C GLY A 688 11.37 44.51 -26.78
N LEU A 689 10.82 43.35 -26.48
CA LEU A 689 9.72 42.68 -27.17
C LEU A 689 8.49 42.62 -26.25
N ALA A 690 7.34 42.24 -26.80
CA ALA A 690 6.13 42.05 -26.00
C ALA A 690 6.30 40.88 -25.01
N ASN A 691 6.18 41.17 -23.73
CA ASN A 691 6.27 40.21 -22.64
C ASN A 691 4.95 40.07 -21.90
N THR A 692 4.74 38.91 -21.26
CA THR A 692 3.67 38.72 -20.27
C THR A 692 4.33 38.43 -18.94
N LEU A 693 4.16 39.31 -17.97
CA LEU A 693 4.73 39.19 -16.63
C LEU A 693 3.60 39.07 -15.62
N LYS A 694 3.60 37.98 -14.84
CA LYS A 694 2.58 37.70 -13.82
C LYS A 694 3.24 37.55 -12.45
N GLY A 695 2.93 38.43 -11.49
CA GLY A 695 3.46 38.40 -10.13
C GLY A 695 2.84 37.32 -9.24
N ASN A 696 1.56 37.01 -9.46
CA ASN A 696 0.73 36.09 -8.66
C ASN A 696 0.37 36.64 -7.27
N ALA A 697 1.08 36.27 -6.22
CA ALA A 697 0.81 36.76 -4.88
C ALA A 697 2.11 37.32 -4.32
N GLY A 698 2.03 38.39 -3.54
CA GLY A 698 3.23 39.11 -3.13
C GLY A 698 3.10 40.59 -3.44
N ASN A 699 4.09 41.37 -3.01
CA ASN A 699 4.15 42.78 -3.38
C ASN A 699 5.16 42.91 -4.51
N ASP A 700 4.69 42.79 -5.74
CA ASP A 700 5.55 42.50 -6.87
C ASP A 700 6.01 43.77 -7.58
N VAL A 701 7.15 43.69 -8.26
CA VAL A 701 7.67 44.78 -9.10
C VAL A 701 7.77 44.28 -10.53
N LEU A 702 6.88 44.78 -11.39
CA LEU A 702 6.79 44.41 -12.80
C LEU A 702 7.29 45.56 -13.67
N ASN A 703 8.21 45.27 -14.59
CA ASN A 703 8.72 46.23 -15.56
C ASN A 703 8.79 45.60 -16.95
N GLY A 704 7.83 45.93 -17.82
CA GLY A 704 7.77 45.40 -19.18
C GLY A 704 8.96 45.79 -20.07
N LYS A 705 9.54 46.98 -19.80
CA LYS A 705 10.58 47.65 -20.58
C LYS A 705 10.05 48.22 -21.90
N GLY A 706 10.34 47.59 -23.03
CA GLY A 706 9.93 48.08 -24.33
C GLY A 706 9.11 47.01 -25.03
N GLY A 707 8.02 47.40 -25.69
CA GLY A 707 7.11 46.43 -26.28
C GLY A 707 5.70 46.70 -25.78
N ASN A 708 4.70 46.02 -26.32
CA ASN A 708 3.35 46.13 -25.77
C ASN A 708 3.19 45.00 -24.76
N ASP A 709 3.48 45.27 -23.49
CA ASP A 709 3.57 44.23 -22.47
C ASP A 709 2.22 43.98 -21.79
N ILE A 710 2.01 42.76 -21.30
CA ILE A 710 0.91 42.39 -20.41
C ILE A 710 1.49 42.24 -19.01
N LEU A 711 1.05 43.10 -18.09
CA LEU A 711 1.50 43.10 -16.71
C LEU A 711 0.33 42.73 -15.80
N GLN A 712 0.50 41.67 -15.02
CA GLN A 712 -0.48 41.21 -14.04
C GLN A 712 0.19 41.15 -12.68
N GLY A 713 -0.18 42.05 -11.77
CA GLY A 713 0.41 42.10 -10.42
C GLY A 713 -0.07 40.89 -9.62
N GLY A 714 -1.39 40.78 -9.48
CA GLY A 714 -2.05 39.73 -8.74
C GLY A 714 -2.51 40.22 -7.38
N ALA A 715 -2.24 39.43 -6.33
CA ALA A 715 -2.65 39.74 -4.97
C ALA A 715 -1.50 40.36 -4.17
N GLY A 716 -1.67 41.61 -3.75
CA GLY A 716 -0.74 42.33 -2.89
C GLY A 716 -0.66 43.79 -3.28
N GLN A 717 0.40 44.48 -2.86
CA GLN A 717 0.66 45.87 -3.23
C GLN A 717 1.70 45.89 -4.34
N ASP A 718 1.25 45.93 -5.58
CA ASP A 718 2.11 45.74 -6.74
C ASP A 718 2.61 47.07 -7.32
N MET A 719 3.78 47.03 -7.93
CA MET A 719 4.46 48.17 -8.51
C MET A 719 4.73 47.95 -9.99
N PHE A 720 4.03 48.71 -10.84
CA PHE A 720 4.20 48.70 -12.29
C PHE A 720 5.14 49.82 -12.70
N ARG A 721 6.31 49.48 -13.22
CA ARG A 721 7.42 50.42 -13.44
C ARG A 721 7.59 50.80 -14.89
N PHE A 722 7.52 52.10 -15.16
CA PHE A 722 7.77 52.71 -16.46
C PHE A 722 9.08 53.51 -16.44
N ASP A 723 10.15 52.90 -16.96
CA ASP A 723 11.48 53.50 -17.01
C ASP A 723 12.16 53.48 -18.40
N THR A 724 11.38 53.16 -19.43
CA THR A 724 11.82 53.09 -20.83
C THR A 724 11.11 54.15 -21.69
N ALA A 725 11.65 54.49 -22.85
CA ALA A 725 11.10 55.52 -23.73
C ALA A 725 9.67 55.18 -24.18
N LEU A 726 8.76 56.15 -24.08
CA LEU A 726 7.34 55.97 -24.41
C LEU A 726 7.11 55.97 -25.93
N ASN A 727 6.15 55.17 -26.40
CA ASN A 727 5.71 55.16 -27.80
C ASN A 727 4.27 54.64 -27.91
N SER A 728 3.34 55.52 -28.31
CA SER A 728 1.91 55.19 -28.43
C SER A 728 1.55 54.09 -29.44
N THR A 729 2.50 53.58 -30.22
CA THR A 729 2.27 52.55 -31.24
C THR A 729 2.94 51.22 -30.95
N SER A 730 3.98 51.20 -30.14
CA SER A 730 4.83 50.02 -29.95
C SER A 730 5.35 49.85 -28.52
N ASN A 731 4.98 50.74 -27.60
CA ASN A 731 5.32 50.65 -26.19
C ASN A 731 4.14 51.13 -25.32
N VAL A 732 3.00 50.44 -25.47
CA VAL A 732 1.78 50.68 -24.70
C VAL A 732 1.43 49.42 -23.93
N ASP A 733 1.71 49.44 -22.63
CA ASP A 733 1.51 48.28 -21.78
C ASP A 733 0.05 48.13 -21.37
N ARG A 734 -0.35 46.90 -21.07
CA ARG A 734 -1.66 46.58 -20.50
C ARG A 734 -1.47 46.04 -19.09
N ILE A 735 -1.90 46.81 -18.11
CA ILE A 735 -1.98 46.35 -16.72
C ILE A 735 -3.37 45.77 -16.50
N VAL A 736 -3.42 44.48 -16.17
CA VAL A 736 -4.65 43.68 -16.26
C VAL A 736 -5.55 43.84 -15.04
N ASP A 737 -4.97 43.97 -13.84
CA ASP A 737 -5.64 43.81 -12.56
C ASP A 737 -5.35 44.93 -11.55
N PHE A 738 -4.98 46.13 -12.04
CA PHE A 738 -4.66 47.28 -11.20
C PHE A 738 -5.78 47.63 -10.19
N THR A 739 -5.41 47.67 -8.91
CA THR A 739 -6.26 48.00 -7.78
C THR A 739 -5.81 49.34 -7.15
N ALA A 740 -6.61 50.39 -7.34
CA ALA A 740 -6.25 51.77 -6.97
C ALA A 740 -5.97 52.03 -5.48
N VAL A 741 -6.30 51.09 -4.59
CA VAL A 741 -6.02 51.22 -3.14
C VAL A 741 -4.73 50.53 -2.71
N ASP A 742 -4.23 49.59 -3.52
CA ASP A 742 -3.12 48.71 -3.17
C ASP A 742 -1.92 48.91 -4.11
N ASP A 743 -2.17 49.08 -5.40
CA ASP A 743 -1.14 49.11 -6.44
C ASP A 743 -0.61 50.52 -6.72
N THR A 744 0.60 50.56 -7.26
CA THR A 744 1.32 51.80 -7.60
C THR A 744 1.93 51.73 -9.00
N ILE A 745 1.85 52.85 -9.73
CA ILE A 745 2.55 53.07 -10.99
C ILE A 745 3.81 53.91 -10.71
N GLN A 746 4.99 53.33 -10.98
CA GLN A 746 6.27 54.00 -10.82
C GLN A 746 6.72 54.65 -12.12
N LEU A 747 7.04 55.94 -12.05
CA LEU A 747 7.38 56.79 -13.20
C LEU A 747 8.83 57.28 -13.07
N ALA A 748 9.71 56.85 -13.98
CA ALA A 748 11.10 57.27 -13.93
C ALA A 748 11.29 58.74 -14.35
N ARG A 749 12.04 59.51 -13.55
CA ARG A 749 12.35 60.93 -13.85
C ARG A 749 13.04 61.14 -15.20
N SER A 750 13.77 60.15 -15.70
CA SER A 750 14.42 60.20 -17.01
C SER A 750 13.41 60.29 -18.16
N ILE A 751 12.17 59.86 -17.95
CA ILE A 751 11.09 59.84 -18.95
C ILE A 751 10.04 60.91 -18.61
N PHE A 752 9.60 60.96 -17.36
CA PHE A 752 8.49 61.81 -16.90
C PHE A 752 8.96 63.12 -16.26
N GLY A 753 9.98 63.77 -16.82
CA GLY A 753 10.64 64.92 -16.23
C GLY A 753 9.76 66.16 -15.96
N SER A 754 8.63 66.31 -16.68
CA SER A 754 7.70 67.43 -16.47
C SER A 754 6.96 67.34 -15.13
N LEU A 755 6.93 66.17 -14.49
CA LEU A 755 6.29 65.97 -13.17
C LEU A 755 7.08 66.55 -12.00
N GLY A 756 8.35 66.92 -12.21
CA GLY A 756 9.22 67.53 -11.20
C GLY A 756 10.49 66.71 -10.92
N THR A 757 11.26 67.16 -9.93
CA THR A 757 12.60 66.60 -9.61
C THR A 757 12.62 65.75 -8.34
N THR A 758 11.56 65.81 -7.53
CA THR A 758 11.41 65.10 -6.26
C THR A 758 10.87 63.69 -6.47
N THR A 759 11.46 62.71 -5.77
CA THR A 759 10.93 61.34 -5.71
C THR A 759 9.73 61.26 -4.75
N GLY A 760 8.84 60.30 -4.98
CA GLY A 760 7.61 60.11 -4.20
C GLY A 760 6.35 60.42 -5.00
N VAL A 761 5.21 60.48 -4.29
CA VAL A 761 3.88 60.74 -4.87
C VAL A 761 3.88 62.03 -5.70
N ILE A 762 3.30 61.99 -6.90
CA ILE A 762 3.22 63.16 -7.77
C ILE A 762 2.33 64.27 -7.16
N ASN A 763 2.57 65.51 -7.58
CA ASN A 763 1.72 66.62 -7.17
C ASN A 763 0.28 66.39 -7.65
N SER A 764 -0.71 66.64 -6.79
CA SER A 764 -2.13 66.49 -7.12
C SER A 764 -2.57 67.32 -8.32
N ALA A 765 -1.88 68.43 -8.62
CA ALA A 765 -2.14 69.27 -9.79
C ALA A 765 -1.62 68.66 -11.10
N HIS A 766 -0.85 67.58 -11.05
CA HIS A 766 -0.27 66.92 -12.23
C HIS A 766 -1.07 65.72 -12.72
N PHE A 767 -2.12 65.32 -12.00
CA PHE A 767 -2.96 64.18 -12.34
C PHE A 767 -4.37 64.60 -12.70
N LYS A 768 -4.88 64.06 -13.80
CA LYS A 768 -6.23 64.32 -14.28
C LYS A 768 -6.95 63.06 -14.71
N THR A 769 -8.22 62.99 -14.36
CA THR A 769 -9.16 62.01 -14.88
C THR A 769 -10.14 62.66 -15.85
N ILE A 770 -10.36 62.02 -17.00
CA ILE A 770 -11.30 62.47 -18.04
C ILE A 770 -12.20 61.33 -18.52
N ALA A 771 -13.26 61.70 -19.26
CA ALA A 771 -13.95 60.80 -20.19
C ALA A 771 -13.50 61.10 -21.63
N THR A 772 -13.79 60.22 -22.59
CA THR A 772 -13.32 60.35 -23.98
C THR A 772 -13.67 61.72 -24.58
N GLY A 773 -12.64 62.46 -25.01
CA GLY A 773 -12.77 63.83 -25.53
C GLY A 773 -12.87 64.94 -24.45
N GLY A 774 -12.63 64.61 -23.18
CA GLY A 774 -12.54 65.57 -22.08
C GLY A 774 -11.40 66.57 -22.24
N GLN A 775 -11.52 67.72 -21.58
CA GLN A 775 -10.55 68.82 -21.67
C GLN A 775 -9.47 68.68 -20.59
N THR A 776 -8.23 69.02 -20.94
CA THR A 776 -7.05 69.12 -20.07
C THR A 776 -6.61 70.58 -19.92
N ASP A 777 -5.94 70.91 -18.81
CA ASP A 777 -5.24 72.18 -18.62
C ASP A 777 -3.71 72.03 -18.68
N SER A 778 -2.98 73.14 -18.48
CA SER A 778 -1.53 73.16 -18.69
C SER A 778 -0.69 72.40 -17.67
N ASN A 779 -1.30 71.95 -16.56
CA ASN A 779 -0.60 71.22 -15.51
C ASN A 779 -0.98 69.73 -15.49
N ASP A 780 -1.98 69.30 -16.28
CA ASP A 780 -2.45 67.92 -16.36
C ASP A 780 -1.46 67.01 -17.12
N PHE A 781 -0.35 66.61 -16.48
CA PHE A 781 0.72 65.84 -17.12
C PHE A 781 0.45 64.34 -17.22
N ILE A 782 -0.19 63.73 -16.21
CA ILE A 782 -0.68 62.35 -16.27
C ILE A 782 -2.19 62.38 -16.41
N VAL A 783 -2.70 61.79 -17.49
CA VAL A 783 -4.12 61.80 -17.80
C VAL A 783 -4.65 60.39 -17.96
N TYR A 784 -5.71 60.06 -17.22
CA TYR A 784 -6.43 58.79 -17.30
C TYR A 784 -7.80 59.00 -17.95
N ASP A 785 -8.04 58.34 -19.08
CA ASP A 785 -9.37 58.27 -19.72
C ASP A 785 -10.16 57.09 -19.12
N GLN A 786 -11.11 57.38 -18.23
CA GLN A 786 -11.92 56.38 -17.55
C GLN A 786 -12.79 55.54 -18.49
N SER A 787 -13.11 56.05 -19.67
CA SER A 787 -13.93 55.33 -20.66
C SER A 787 -13.16 54.25 -21.39
N THR A 788 -11.86 54.47 -21.62
CA THR A 788 -11.01 53.58 -22.42
C THR A 788 -9.98 52.83 -21.57
N GLY A 789 -9.70 53.30 -20.36
CA GLY A 789 -8.64 52.80 -19.50
C GLY A 789 -7.26 53.36 -19.85
N ALA A 790 -7.15 54.22 -20.87
CA ALA A 790 -5.85 54.69 -21.37
C ALA A 790 -5.19 55.69 -20.42
N LEU A 791 -3.88 55.52 -20.22
CA LEU A 791 -3.00 56.44 -19.52
C LEU A 791 -2.10 57.17 -20.52
N TYR A 792 -2.10 58.50 -20.40
CA TYR A 792 -1.34 59.40 -21.24
C TYR A 792 -0.35 60.21 -20.42
N TYR A 793 0.81 60.47 -21.00
CA TYR A 793 1.76 61.48 -20.55
C TYR A 793 1.77 62.66 -21.50
N ASP A 794 1.30 63.82 -21.03
CA ASP A 794 1.35 65.09 -21.74
C ASP A 794 2.57 65.89 -21.26
N ALA A 795 3.70 65.74 -21.94
CA ALA A 795 4.94 66.39 -21.50
C ALA A 795 4.90 67.94 -21.60
N ASN A 796 4.03 68.51 -22.44
CA ASN A 796 4.01 69.95 -22.76
C ASN A 796 2.83 70.71 -22.12
N GLY A 797 1.90 70.00 -21.47
CA GLY A 797 0.75 70.62 -20.80
C GLY A 797 -0.18 71.29 -21.81
N SER A 798 -0.60 70.57 -22.84
CA SER A 798 -1.46 71.10 -23.88
C SER A 798 -2.86 71.37 -23.35
N VAL A 799 -3.32 72.62 -23.53
CA VAL A 799 -4.66 73.05 -23.14
C VAL A 799 -5.67 72.67 -24.23
N ASN A 800 -6.77 72.03 -23.84
CA ASN A 800 -7.89 71.65 -24.73
C ASN A 800 -7.52 70.67 -25.87
N GLY A 801 -6.71 69.67 -25.61
CA GLY A 801 -6.52 68.54 -26.52
C GLY A 801 -5.24 67.76 -26.28
N MET A 802 -5.36 66.43 -26.18
CA MET A 802 -4.27 65.45 -26.03
C MET A 802 -3.42 65.29 -27.31
N ALA A 803 -3.27 66.33 -28.14
CA ALA A 803 -2.70 66.21 -29.48
C ALA A 803 -1.24 65.72 -29.48
N ASP A 804 -0.49 66.06 -28.43
CA ASP A 804 0.92 65.68 -28.25
C ASP A 804 1.13 64.68 -27.08
N ALA A 805 0.05 64.21 -26.45
CA ALA A 805 0.14 63.29 -25.33
C ALA A 805 0.48 61.88 -25.81
N VAL A 806 1.39 61.21 -25.12
CA VAL A 806 1.85 59.86 -25.47
C VAL A 806 1.10 58.86 -24.59
N GLN A 807 0.35 57.94 -25.20
CA GLN A 807 -0.22 56.82 -24.46
C GLN A 807 0.91 55.88 -24.09
N PHE A 808 0.97 55.47 -22.83
CA PHE A 808 2.01 54.55 -22.35
C PHE A 808 1.48 53.30 -21.66
N ALA A 809 0.23 53.34 -21.18
CA ALA A 809 -0.39 52.18 -20.58
C ALA A 809 -1.91 52.19 -20.80
N THR A 810 -2.50 51.02 -20.59
CA THR A 810 -3.95 50.81 -20.51
C THR A 810 -4.25 50.00 -19.24
N LEU A 811 -5.20 50.49 -18.45
CA LEU A 811 -5.74 49.88 -17.25
C LEU A 811 -7.19 49.40 -17.47
N GLY A 812 -7.83 48.88 -16.42
CA GLY A 812 -9.28 48.73 -16.37
C GLY A 812 -10.02 50.07 -16.57
N THR A 813 -11.30 50.02 -16.94
CA THR A 813 -12.15 51.22 -17.09
C THR A 813 -12.78 51.63 -15.76
N ASN A 814 -13.15 52.90 -15.63
CA ASN A 814 -13.83 53.46 -14.44
C ASN A 814 -13.09 53.26 -13.10
N LEU A 815 -11.77 53.11 -13.12
CA LEU A 815 -10.98 53.07 -11.89
C LEU A 815 -11.01 54.43 -11.19
N THR A 816 -11.05 54.43 -9.87
CA THR A 816 -11.02 55.64 -9.03
C THR A 816 -9.59 56.05 -8.73
N LEU A 817 -8.80 56.28 -9.78
CA LEU A 817 -7.40 56.65 -9.64
C LEU A 817 -7.23 58.02 -9.00
N THR A 818 -6.15 58.19 -8.25
CA THR A 818 -5.73 59.47 -7.66
C THR A 818 -4.26 59.74 -7.95
N HIS A 819 -3.80 60.95 -7.63
CA HIS A 819 -2.37 61.27 -7.72
C HIS A 819 -1.49 60.39 -6.81
N ALA A 820 -2.06 59.73 -5.78
CA ALA A 820 -1.32 58.88 -4.85
C ALA A 820 -0.84 57.58 -5.49
N ASP A 821 -1.51 57.14 -6.56
CA ASP A 821 -1.25 55.89 -7.26
C ASP A 821 -0.03 56.00 -8.19
N PHE A 822 0.53 57.22 -8.34
CA PHE A 822 1.67 57.51 -9.20
C PHE A 822 2.85 58.03 -8.38
N VAL A 823 3.99 57.33 -8.48
CA VAL A 823 5.20 57.61 -7.72
C VAL A 823 6.38 57.88 -8.64
N MET A 824 7.03 59.03 -8.48
CA MET A 824 8.27 59.38 -9.17
C MET A 824 9.48 58.67 -8.54
N ILE A 825 10.33 58.09 -9.38
CA ILE A 825 11.56 57.38 -8.98
C ILE A 825 12.84 57.94 -9.63
#